data_AF-A0A423PAB4-F1
#
_entry.id   AF-A0A423PAB4-F1
#
_cell.length_a   1.000
_cell.length_b   1.000
_cell.length_c   1.000
_cell.angle_alpha   90.00
_cell.angle_beta   90.00
_cell.angle_gamma   90.00
#
_symmetry.space_group_name_H-M   'P 1'
#
loop_
_entity.id
_entity.type
_entity.pdbx_description
1 polymer ?
#
loop_
_entity_poly.entity_id
_entity_poly.type
_entity_poly.pdbx_seq_one_letter_code
_entity_poly.pdbx_strand_id
1 'polypeptide(L)'
;MRQKPGPLRPSPTAETPGTSTSRPAPYDRPADLDSRLPGRVRTDASNALPGIDSDASPGRNTRTEPAITITQMPETQAPRQPATASPLEPYLQSVDQTLGHDADGLKSYKGRQFADIANEDGSAAGLTVMVAFHDLIKTHRAKLPSERVPSGPPLYRVAGSNLWSLHKPVEYYPPERYTLNDRGNSYSRPLPDAQGYYTVNEWADLPYQGRVVTRTNVGFALLGEHGRLVKVDPSESRGDGSVPAKLAHWTDGEIWDVYSIHGAEVVAFRAEAQASGRAPEWATRADNDDHQKFLLDSMKWSHPQKTRSECAELLRSYNLSNAQQKRLRPDMENGFPEWAEQHQQLTQNTLDDKRFDLIAQELGPFSLRLREEGENHIDDLPPVEQRYEENFLKSYLEHAGYKRNKHDYLYRTDIPAMFRADLRTPFELARDKRLIKLRGNPSDSTTQSAFSATFVAGDGLTYMGFDYYSNPRHYNSQANRYPGHFSDSDSSSGNRHSSAAESDTSFEMDDSRDYPLLRRNQTLGFLYVIDTRGIEVVPRVENIYLNDRDFDGDRLEGRISMPTRGISAERIWLVSSDLSKAARVEDILRQAGDDAEAIEKATWAGTDGNDVYWHGSTAYDGLINQVAGSGGVVLLLPKGKNTYSNDVIWPVAEHYRA
;
A
#
# COMPACT_ATOMS: atom_id res chain seq x y z
N MET A 1 32.16 25.83 -53.13
CA MET A 1 31.01 26.61 -53.64
C MET A 1 30.69 27.70 -52.64
N ARG A 2 30.73 28.97 -53.05
CA ARG A 2 30.30 30.13 -52.26
C ARG A 2 28.78 30.13 -52.13
N GLN A 3 28.24 30.38 -50.93
CA GLN A 3 27.01 31.16 -50.70
C GLN A 3 27.09 31.94 -49.37
N LYS A 4 26.30 33.02 -49.32
CA LYS A 4 26.52 34.33 -48.67
C LYS A 4 26.38 34.38 -47.13
N PRO A 5 26.94 35.42 -46.47
CA PRO A 5 26.64 35.75 -45.07
C PRO A 5 25.31 36.52 -44.95
N GLY A 6 24.46 36.09 -44.01
CA GLY A 6 23.26 36.82 -43.55
C GLY A 6 23.59 37.79 -42.39
N PRO A 7 22.73 38.77 -42.09
CA PRO A 7 23.14 40.12 -41.69
C PRO A 7 23.55 40.26 -40.21
N LEU A 8 24.47 41.20 -39.99
CA LEU A 8 24.91 41.70 -38.68
C LEU A 8 23.94 42.77 -38.13
N ARG A 9 23.48 42.49 -36.90
CA ARG A 9 23.12 43.37 -35.76
C ARG A 9 21.97 44.39 -35.88
N PRO A 10 21.35 44.70 -34.73
CA PRO A 10 21.71 45.98 -34.11
C PRO A 10 22.07 45.85 -32.62
N SER A 11 23.07 46.62 -32.20
CA SER A 11 23.30 47.02 -30.81
C SER A 11 22.71 48.41 -30.58
N PRO A 12 22.46 48.80 -29.32
CA PRO A 12 21.30 49.57 -28.92
C PRO A 12 21.45 51.07 -29.16
N THR A 13 20.35 51.73 -29.50
CA THR A 13 20.24 53.20 -29.53
C THR A 13 19.84 53.73 -28.16
N ALA A 14 20.46 54.83 -27.76
CA ALA A 14 20.21 55.58 -26.54
C ALA A 14 19.22 56.75 -26.75
N GLU A 15 18.59 57.15 -25.63
CA GLU A 15 17.89 58.41 -25.28
C GLU A 15 16.50 58.68 -25.91
N THR A 16 15.45 59.07 -25.16
CA THR A 16 15.32 60.30 -24.32
C THR A 16 14.09 60.20 -23.34
N PRO A 17 13.78 61.18 -22.44
CA PRO A 17 13.41 60.93 -21.04
C PRO A 17 12.02 61.47 -20.58
N GLY A 18 11.63 61.13 -19.34
CA GLY A 18 10.51 61.72 -18.58
C GLY A 18 9.45 60.68 -18.21
N THR A 19 8.92 60.54 -17.00
CA THR A 19 8.85 61.46 -15.84
C THR A 19 8.67 60.64 -14.56
N SER A 20 9.20 61.17 -13.48
CA SER A 20 9.26 60.72 -12.09
C SER A 20 7.97 60.14 -11.48
N THR A 21 8.12 59.15 -10.61
CA THR A 21 7.44 59.13 -9.30
C THR A 21 8.24 58.30 -8.29
N SER A 22 8.28 58.82 -7.07
CA SER A 22 9.33 58.61 -6.09
C SER A 22 9.16 57.37 -5.20
N ARG A 23 10.31 56.81 -4.83
CA ARG A 23 10.58 55.92 -3.70
C ARG A 23 10.11 56.52 -2.35
N PRO A 24 9.79 55.68 -1.36
CA PRO A 24 10.23 55.97 0.01
C PRO A 24 11.28 54.96 0.47
N ALA A 25 12.40 55.50 0.94
CA ALA A 25 13.44 54.79 1.67
C ALA A 25 13.28 55.09 3.18
N PRO A 26 14.04 54.38 4.05
CA PRO A 26 13.66 54.04 5.41
C PRO A 26 14.18 55.03 6.46
N TYR A 27 13.65 54.98 7.70
CA TYR A 27 14.29 55.58 8.87
C TYR A 27 14.06 54.78 10.16
N ASP A 28 15.18 54.31 10.72
CA ASP A 28 15.68 54.37 12.10
C ASP A 28 14.76 54.32 13.34
N ARG A 29 14.96 53.21 14.10
CA ARG A 29 15.25 53.04 15.56
C ARG A 29 15.18 54.26 16.52
N PRO A 30 14.85 54.06 17.82
CA PRO A 30 15.83 53.51 18.80
C PRO A 30 15.26 52.61 19.94
N ALA A 31 16.21 52.11 20.74
CA ALA A 31 16.16 51.14 21.83
C ALA A 31 15.41 51.59 23.10
N ASP A 32 14.95 50.63 23.94
CA ASP A 32 15.57 50.36 25.27
C ASP A 32 14.97 49.13 26.00
N LEU A 33 15.86 48.37 26.67
CA LEU A 33 15.81 47.77 28.04
C LEU A 33 14.45 47.26 28.62
N ASP A 34 14.30 46.14 29.35
CA ASP A 34 15.19 45.15 29.97
C ASP A 34 14.32 44.08 30.72
N SER A 35 14.97 42.98 31.08
CA SER A 35 14.84 42.16 32.31
C SER A 35 13.61 41.27 32.66
N ARG A 36 13.90 39.94 32.69
CA ARG A 36 13.72 38.95 33.80
C ARG A 36 12.88 37.67 33.53
N LEU A 37 13.61 36.56 33.31
CA LEU A 37 13.41 35.26 34.00
C LEU A 37 13.73 35.44 35.52
N PRO A 38 13.31 34.59 36.49
CA PRO A 38 13.32 33.10 36.50
C PRO A 38 12.10 32.51 37.27
N GLY A 39 11.93 31.22 37.61
CA GLY A 39 12.81 30.08 37.74
C GLY A 39 12.08 28.85 38.33
N ARG A 40 12.78 27.72 38.26
CA ARG A 40 12.47 26.35 38.68
C ARG A 40 12.54 26.17 40.20
N VAL A 41 11.56 25.53 40.87
CA VAL A 41 11.75 24.77 42.13
C VAL A 41 10.77 23.58 42.22
N ARG A 42 11.27 22.51 42.86
CA ARG A 42 10.78 21.14 43.06
C ARG A 42 10.08 21.00 44.43
N THR A 43 9.57 19.79 44.75
CA THR A 43 9.13 19.24 46.07
C THR A 43 7.74 19.65 46.53
N ASP A 44 6.94 18.87 47.25
CA ASP A 44 6.83 17.43 47.57
C ASP A 44 5.50 17.30 48.34
N ALA A 45 4.89 16.11 48.25
CA ALA A 45 4.19 15.39 49.32
C ALA A 45 3.01 16.01 50.14
N SER A 46 1.97 15.18 50.23
CA SER A 46 1.17 14.85 51.43
C SER A 46 -0.14 15.58 51.71
N ASN A 47 -1.22 14.79 51.54
CA ASN A 47 -2.26 14.48 52.53
C ASN A 47 -2.83 15.63 53.39
N ALA A 48 -4.14 15.91 53.22
CA ALA A 48 -5.17 15.52 54.20
C ALA A 48 -6.52 16.22 53.91
N LEU A 49 -7.57 15.41 53.73
CA LEU A 49 -8.97 15.72 54.08
C LEU A 49 -9.09 15.83 55.62
N PRO A 50 -10.08 16.52 56.22
CA PRO A 50 -11.54 16.38 56.01
C PRO A 50 -12.33 17.71 56.14
N GLY A 51 -13.64 17.88 55.96
CA GLY A 51 -14.82 17.06 55.67
C GLY A 51 -16.06 17.93 55.95
N ILE A 52 -17.20 17.61 55.30
CA ILE A 52 -18.59 17.65 55.82
C ILE A 52 -19.09 19.04 56.34
N ASP A 53 -20.10 19.75 55.82
CA ASP A 53 -21.47 19.33 55.46
C ASP A 53 -22.25 20.43 54.69
N SER A 54 -23.09 19.98 53.76
CA SER A 54 -24.48 20.39 53.46
C SER A 54 -24.91 21.88 53.39
N ASP A 55 -25.32 22.35 52.20
CA ASP A 55 -26.70 22.87 52.01
C ASP A 55 -27.14 22.96 50.52
N ALA A 56 -28.46 23.01 50.33
CA ALA A 56 -29.26 22.63 49.16
C ALA A 56 -29.10 23.40 47.81
N SER A 57 -29.48 22.68 46.74
CA SER A 57 -29.71 23.04 45.31
C SER A 57 -30.79 24.13 45.07
N PRO A 58 -30.98 24.75 43.86
CA PRO A 58 -30.96 24.06 42.55
C PRO A 58 -30.47 24.84 41.30
N GLY A 59 -30.11 24.07 40.27
CA GLY A 59 -30.45 24.40 38.88
C GLY A 59 -29.32 24.82 37.96
N ARG A 60 -28.69 23.84 37.29
CA ARG A 60 -28.39 23.98 35.85
C ARG A 60 -28.18 22.62 35.21
N ASN A 61 -29.02 22.32 34.22
CA ASN A 61 -28.92 21.15 33.37
C ASN A 61 -27.61 21.21 32.55
N THR A 62 -26.57 20.53 33.02
CA THR A 62 -25.50 20.04 32.14
C THR A 62 -25.82 18.59 31.85
N ARG A 63 -26.30 18.33 30.63
CA ARG A 63 -26.37 17.01 30.05
C ARG A 63 -24.93 16.52 29.89
N THR A 64 -24.45 15.75 30.87
CA THR A 64 -23.20 15.02 30.77
C THR A 64 -23.42 13.89 29.76
N GLU A 65 -22.80 13.98 28.59
CA GLU A 65 -22.67 12.82 27.71
C GLU A 65 -21.85 11.75 28.46
N PRO A 66 -22.24 10.46 28.38
CA PRO A 66 -21.49 9.42 29.07
C PRO A 66 -20.09 9.32 28.44
N ALA A 67 -19.06 9.43 29.28
CA ALA A 67 -17.69 9.13 28.87
C ALA A 67 -17.63 7.66 28.44
N ILE A 68 -17.40 7.41 27.15
CA ILE A 68 -17.21 6.07 26.60
C ILE A 68 -15.90 5.54 27.17
N THR A 69 -16.02 4.70 28.20
CA THR A 69 -14.87 4.02 28.79
C THR A 69 -14.62 2.75 27.98
N ILE A 70 -13.68 2.82 27.04
CA ILE A 70 -13.11 1.62 26.45
C ILE A 70 -12.36 0.89 27.55
N THR A 71 -12.99 -0.14 28.09
CA THR A 71 -12.30 -1.14 28.89
C THR A 71 -11.41 -1.91 27.93
N GLN A 72 -10.09 -1.88 28.12
CA GLN A 72 -9.24 -2.92 27.53
C GLN A 72 -9.75 -4.24 28.10
N MET A 73 -10.52 -4.98 27.31
CA MET A 73 -10.99 -6.29 27.74
C MET A 73 -9.82 -7.27 27.62
N PRO A 74 -9.53 -8.04 28.68
CA PRO A 74 -8.61 -9.16 28.59
C PRO A 74 -9.11 -10.13 27.52
N GLU A 75 -8.21 -10.96 26.96
CA GLU A 75 -8.54 -12.15 26.16
C GLU A 75 -9.58 -13.01 26.91
N THR A 76 -10.84 -12.60 26.83
CA THR A 76 -11.94 -13.26 27.49
C THR A 76 -12.42 -14.22 26.45
N GLN A 77 -12.03 -15.48 26.66
CA GLN A 77 -12.55 -16.70 26.08
C GLN A 77 -13.40 -16.46 24.84
N ALA A 78 -12.83 -16.80 23.68
CA ALA A 78 -13.56 -16.98 22.44
C ALA A 78 -15.00 -17.43 22.76
N PRO A 79 -16.04 -16.63 22.45
CA PRO A 79 -17.37 -17.18 22.43
C PRO A 79 -17.26 -18.44 21.57
N ARG A 80 -17.70 -19.59 22.10
CA ARG A 80 -17.67 -20.86 21.37
C ARG A 80 -18.08 -20.54 19.94
N GLN A 81 -17.14 -20.67 19.02
CA GLN A 81 -17.47 -20.73 17.60
C GLN A 81 -18.66 -21.69 17.53
N PRO A 82 -19.79 -21.32 16.91
CA PRO A 82 -20.55 -22.36 16.25
C PRO A 82 -19.51 -23.00 15.34
N ALA A 83 -19.03 -24.21 15.71
CA ALA A 83 -18.35 -25.06 14.76
C ALA A 83 -19.24 -25.01 13.52
N THR A 84 -18.66 -24.73 12.35
CA THR A 84 -19.38 -24.68 11.07
C THR A 84 -20.20 -25.96 10.95
N ALA A 85 -21.46 -25.88 11.40
CA ALA A 85 -22.38 -26.98 11.43
C ALA A 85 -22.61 -27.34 9.98
N SER A 86 -22.32 -28.58 9.59
CA SER A 86 -22.62 -29.03 8.25
C SER A 86 -24.09 -28.68 7.95
N PRO A 87 -24.44 -28.16 6.76
CA PRO A 87 -25.83 -27.83 6.44
C PRO A 87 -26.75 -29.07 6.46
N LEU A 88 -26.18 -30.27 6.57
CA LEU A 88 -26.89 -31.54 6.73
C LEU A 88 -27.10 -31.98 8.19
N GLU A 89 -26.43 -31.34 9.17
CA GLU A 89 -26.49 -31.74 10.58
C GLU A 89 -27.93 -31.88 11.12
N PRO A 90 -28.88 -30.95 10.82
CA PRO A 90 -30.27 -31.09 11.25
C PRO A 90 -31.02 -32.28 10.62
N TYR A 91 -30.53 -32.79 9.49
CA TYR A 91 -31.21 -33.79 8.65
C TYR A 91 -30.68 -35.21 8.85
N LEU A 92 -29.64 -35.39 9.67
CA LEU A 92 -29.04 -36.69 9.94
C LEU A 92 -30.06 -37.67 10.51
N GLN A 93 -30.06 -38.88 9.96
CA GLN A 93 -30.94 -39.97 10.39
C GLN A 93 -30.11 -41.20 10.76
N SER A 94 -30.52 -41.86 11.84
CA SER A 94 -30.03 -43.20 12.15
C SER A 94 -30.90 -44.22 11.41
N VAL A 95 -30.34 -44.83 10.37
CA VAL A 95 -31.00 -45.82 9.52
C VAL A 95 -30.12 -47.07 9.45
N ASP A 96 -30.76 -48.23 9.37
CA ASP A 96 -30.06 -49.52 9.26
C ASP A 96 -29.13 -49.54 8.04
N GLN A 97 -27.84 -49.76 8.29
CA GLN A 97 -26.79 -49.78 7.26
C GLN A 97 -26.89 -50.99 6.33
N THR A 98 -27.66 -52.03 6.69
CA THR A 98 -27.85 -53.24 5.88
C THR A 98 -28.87 -53.08 4.75
N LEU A 99 -29.59 -51.95 4.70
CA LEU A 99 -30.52 -51.66 3.61
C LEU A 99 -29.78 -51.47 2.28
N GLY A 100 -30.21 -52.19 1.26
CA GLY A 100 -29.71 -52.05 -0.10
C GLY A 100 -30.18 -50.75 -0.77
N HIS A 101 -29.38 -50.27 -1.72
CA HIS A 101 -29.70 -49.13 -2.57
C HIS A 101 -30.53 -49.55 -3.79
N ASP A 102 -31.41 -48.67 -4.24
CA ASP A 102 -32.10 -48.80 -5.53
C ASP A 102 -31.21 -48.35 -6.71
N ALA A 103 -31.78 -48.34 -7.92
CA ALA A 103 -31.06 -47.95 -9.14
C ALA A 103 -30.54 -46.50 -9.10
N ASP A 104 -31.22 -45.64 -8.35
CA ASP A 104 -30.85 -44.24 -8.17
C ASP A 104 -29.83 -44.05 -7.04
N GLY A 105 -29.45 -45.13 -6.34
CA GLY A 105 -28.51 -45.08 -5.23
C GLY A 105 -29.15 -44.62 -3.92
N LEU A 106 -30.46 -44.79 -3.74
CA LEU A 106 -31.20 -44.42 -2.54
C LEU A 106 -31.65 -45.66 -1.75
N LYS A 107 -31.73 -45.53 -0.44
CA LYS A 107 -32.31 -46.55 0.45
C LYS A 107 -33.79 -46.28 0.66
N SER A 108 -34.61 -47.33 0.60
CA SER A 108 -36.03 -47.24 0.88
C SER A 108 -36.38 -47.98 2.17
N TYR A 109 -36.96 -47.27 3.14
CA TYR A 109 -37.43 -47.88 4.40
C TYR A 109 -38.74 -47.25 4.86
N LYS A 110 -39.74 -48.09 5.14
CA LYS A 110 -41.10 -47.68 5.59
C LYS A 110 -41.72 -46.59 4.71
N GLY A 111 -41.56 -46.70 3.38
CA GLY A 111 -42.11 -45.74 2.41
C GLY A 111 -41.39 -44.39 2.37
N ARG A 112 -40.18 -44.29 2.95
CA ARG A 112 -39.33 -43.09 2.94
C ARG A 112 -38.01 -43.40 2.24
N GLN A 113 -37.46 -42.39 1.57
CA GLN A 113 -36.18 -42.49 0.88
C GLN A 113 -35.06 -41.84 1.70
N PHE A 114 -33.87 -42.44 1.63
CA PHE A 114 -32.68 -41.99 2.33
C PHE A 114 -31.47 -42.04 1.40
N ALA A 115 -30.55 -41.09 1.58
CA ALA A 115 -29.31 -40.99 0.84
C ALA A 115 -28.12 -41.12 1.79
N ASP A 116 -27.13 -41.92 1.41
CA ASP A 116 -25.84 -41.96 2.11
C ASP A 116 -24.95 -40.85 1.57
N ILE A 117 -24.28 -40.13 2.46
CA ILE A 117 -23.55 -38.91 2.14
C ILE A 117 -22.07 -39.22 1.86
N ALA A 118 -21.53 -38.57 0.84
CA ALA A 118 -20.10 -38.56 0.53
C ALA A 118 -19.38 -37.42 1.27
N ASN A 119 -18.12 -37.66 1.63
CA ASN A 119 -17.15 -36.61 1.94
C ASN A 119 -16.78 -35.83 0.65
N GLU A 120 -16.04 -34.73 0.80
CA GLU A 120 -15.58 -33.92 -0.34
C GLU A 120 -14.71 -34.70 -1.33
N ASP A 121 -13.95 -35.70 -0.85
CA ASP A 121 -13.14 -36.59 -1.68
C ASP A 121 -13.94 -37.69 -2.39
N GLY A 122 -15.27 -37.71 -2.23
CA GLY A 122 -16.17 -38.70 -2.81
C GLY A 122 -16.23 -40.03 -2.03
N SER A 123 -15.50 -40.18 -0.93
CA SER A 123 -15.57 -41.34 -0.05
C SER A 123 -16.83 -41.32 0.82
N ALA A 124 -17.23 -42.46 1.40
CA ALA A 124 -18.41 -42.51 2.26
C ALA A 124 -18.16 -41.76 3.58
N ALA A 125 -19.02 -40.78 3.90
CA ALA A 125 -18.97 -40.02 5.16
C ALA A 125 -19.52 -40.83 6.35
N GLY A 126 -20.22 -41.94 6.10
CA GLY A 126 -20.94 -42.69 7.13
C GLY A 126 -22.19 -41.99 7.68
N LEU A 127 -22.61 -40.91 7.01
CA LEU A 127 -23.81 -40.13 7.34
C LEU A 127 -24.95 -40.51 6.38
N THR A 128 -26.18 -40.54 6.90
CA THR A 128 -27.39 -40.83 6.11
C THR A 128 -28.43 -39.76 6.40
N VAL A 129 -29.11 -39.27 5.37
CA VAL A 129 -30.18 -38.26 5.50
C VAL A 129 -31.46 -38.73 4.80
N MET A 130 -32.61 -38.28 5.28
CA MET A 130 -33.88 -38.51 4.60
C MET A 130 -34.04 -37.53 3.45
N VAL A 131 -34.54 -38.00 2.31
CA VAL A 131 -34.68 -37.19 1.09
C VAL A 131 -36.09 -37.21 0.51
N ALA A 132 -36.41 -36.19 -0.28
CA ALA A 132 -37.52 -36.20 -1.22
C ALA A 132 -37.10 -35.49 -2.52
N PHE A 133 -37.64 -35.95 -3.64
CA PHE A 133 -37.44 -35.27 -4.92
C PHE A 133 -38.13 -33.91 -4.93
N HIS A 134 -37.42 -32.87 -5.39
CA HIS A 134 -37.93 -31.51 -5.46
C HIS A 134 -38.11 -31.07 -6.91
N ASP A 135 -39.36 -31.01 -7.37
CA ASP A 135 -39.71 -30.84 -8.78
C ASP A 135 -39.18 -29.56 -9.43
N LEU A 136 -38.96 -28.49 -8.67
CA LEU A 136 -38.44 -27.23 -9.20
C LEU A 136 -36.93 -27.29 -9.48
N ILE A 137 -36.18 -27.98 -8.62
CA ILE A 137 -34.70 -28.06 -8.71
C ILE A 137 -34.27 -29.29 -9.52
N LYS A 138 -35.19 -30.23 -9.76
CA LYS A 138 -34.96 -31.49 -10.47
C LYS A 138 -33.90 -32.37 -9.79
N THR A 139 -33.85 -32.33 -8.45
CA THR A 139 -32.98 -33.20 -7.65
C THR A 139 -33.59 -33.57 -6.31
N HIS A 140 -32.96 -34.49 -5.59
CA HIS A 140 -33.32 -34.83 -4.21
C HIS A 140 -32.83 -33.76 -3.24
N ARG A 141 -33.66 -33.37 -2.29
CA ARG A 141 -33.29 -32.48 -1.17
C ARG A 141 -33.39 -33.24 0.14
N ALA A 142 -32.51 -32.90 1.08
CA ALA A 142 -32.63 -33.36 2.45
C ALA A 142 -33.95 -32.85 3.08
N LYS A 143 -34.54 -33.65 3.95
CA LYS A 143 -35.81 -33.30 4.60
C LYS A 143 -35.89 -33.83 6.02
N LEU A 144 -36.64 -33.13 6.87
CA LEU A 144 -36.96 -33.62 8.19
C LEU A 144 -38.09 -34.66 8.11
N PRO A 145 -38.15 -35.64 9.04
CA PRO A 145 -39.23 -36.62 9.11
C PRO A 145 -40.64 -36.02 9.25
N SER A 146 -40.74 -34.82 9.82
CA SER A 146 -41.98 -34.06 10.02
C SER A 146 -42.43 -33.27 8.79
N GLU A 147 -41.55 -33.11 7.79
CA GLU A 147 -41.80 -32.24 6.65
C GLU A 147 -42.52 -32.96 5.51
N ARG A 148 -43.49 -32.26 4.92
CA ARG A 148 -44.12 -32.67 3.67
C ARG A 148 -43.33 -32.23 2.44
N VAL A 149 -42.74 -31.03 2.49
CA VAL A 149 -41.91 -30.44 1.45
C VAL A 149 -40.48 -30.35 1.99
N PRO A 150 -39.46 -30.82 1.25
CA PRO A 150 -38.09 -30.83 1.76
C PRO A 150 -37.53 -29.40 1.90
N SER A 151 -37.03 -29.06 3.09
CA SER A 151 -36.42 -27.75 3.37
C SER A 151 -34.89 -27.73 3.27
N GLY A 152 -34.25 -28.90 3.32
CA GLY A 152 -32.80 -29.03 3.39
C GLY A 152 -32.09 -28.81 2.07
N PRO A 153 -30.74 -28.88 2.05
CA PRO A 153 -29.95 -28.65 0.85
C PRO A 153 -30.23 -29.68 -0.25
N PRO A 154 -30.05 -29.30 -1.52
CA PRO A 154 -30.04 -30.23 -2.64
C PRO A 154 -28.86 -31.19 -2.52
N LEU A 155 -29.07 -32.42 -3.00
CA LEU A 155 -28.09 -33.49 -3.02
C LEU A 155 -27.92 -34.00 -4.44
N TYR A 156 -26.70 -34.33 -4.79
CA TYR A 156 -26.31 -34.80 -6.11
C TYR A 156 -25.61 -36.14 -6.01
N ARG A 157 -26.01 -37.08 -6.87
CA ARG A 157 -25.39 -38.41 -6.88
C ARG A 157 -23.95 -38.31 -7.37
N VAL A 158 -23.02 -38.88 -6.60
CA VAL A 158 -21.62 -39.02 -7.01
C VAL A 158 -21.54 -40.10 -8.10
N ALA A 159 -21.03 -39.74 -9.27
CA ALA A 159 -21.03 -40.57 -10.47
C ALA A 159 -20.41 -41.96 -10.22
N GLY A 160 -21.12 -43.01 -10.64
CA GLY A 160 -20.66 -44.40 -10.49
C GLY A 160 -20.73 -44.95 -9.06
N SER A 161 -21.38 -44.24 -8.12
CA SER A 161 -21.52 -44.66 -6.72
C SER A 161 -22.98 -44.65 -6.24
N ASN A 162 -23.20 -45.10 -5.00
CA ASN A 162 -24.46 -44.99 -4.27
C ASN A 162 -24.43 -43.84 -3.23
N LEU A 163 -23.45 -42.94 -3.35
CA LEU A 163 -23.26 -41.83 -2.43
C LEU A 163 -23.77 -40.53 -3.05
N TRP A 164 -24.14 -39.60 -2.18
CA TRP A 164 -24.70 -38.30 -2.52
C TRP A 164 -23.88 -37.18 -1.88
N SER A 165 -23.63 -36.10 -2.61
CA SER A 165 -22.87 -34.92 -2.16
C SER A 165 -23.72 -33.66 -2.20
N LEU A 166 -23.33 -32.66 -1.40
CA LEU A 166 -23.85 -31.29 -1.50
C LEU A 166 -23.36 -30.58 -2.77
N HIS A 167 -22.19 -30.99 -3.27
CA HIS A 167 -21.58 -30.40 -4.46
C HIS A 167 -22.27 -30.89 -5.71
N LYS A 168 -22.87 -29.96 -6.45
CA LYS A 168 -23.35 -30.20 -7.81
C LYS A 168 -22.15 -30.40 -8.75
N PRO A 169 -22.14 -31.46 -9.57
CA PRO A 169 -21.13 -31.61 -10.60
C PRO A 169 -21.15 -30.43 -11.57
N VAL A 170 -20.01 -29.74 -11.70
CA VAL A 170 -19.86 -28.58 -12.58
C VAL A 170 -19.31 -29.04 -13.92
N GLU A 171 -20.00 -28.72 -15.01
CA GLU A 171 -19.50 -28.92 -16.37
C GLU A 171 -18.71 -27.68 -16.81
N TYR A 172 -17.48 -27.87 -17.30
CA TYR A 172 -16.64 -26.79 -17.79
C TYR A 172 -16.53 -26.83 -19.31
N TYR A 173 -16.42 -25.66 -19.94
CA TYR A 173 -15.94 -25.59 -21.32
C TYR A 173 -14.44 -25.89 -21.37
N PRO A 174 -13.98 -26.81 -22.23
CA PRO A 174 -12.55 -27.05 -22.45
C PRO A 174 -11.83 -25.77 -22.93
N PRO A 175 -10.81 -25.27 -22.20
CA PRO A 175 -10.12 -24.03 -22.55
C PRO A 175 -9.36 -24.13 -23.88
N GLU A 176 -9.04 -25.34 -24.33
CA GLU A 176 -8.37 -25.63 -25.61
C GLU A 176 -9.29 -25.40 -26.81
N ARG A 177 -10.60 -25.29 -26.59
CA ARG A 177 -11.59 -25.20 -27.66
C ARG A 177 -12.53 -24.02 -27.51
N TYR A 178 -12.66 -23.45 -26.31
CA TYR A 178 -13.61 -22.38 -26.03
C TYR A 178 -12.92 -21.15 -25.44
N THR A 179 -13.48 -19.98 -25.71
CA THR A 179 -12.95 -18.69 -25.28
C THR A 179 -14.09 -17.69 -25.08
N LEU A 180 -13.86 -16.70 -24.22
CA LEU A 180 -14.74 -15.53 -24.10
C LEU A 180 -14.40 -14.47 -25.17
N ASN A 181 -13.14 -14.39 -25.59
CA ASN A 181 -12.67 -13.32 -26.46
C ASN A 181 -13.27 -13.43 -27.87
N ASP A 182 -13.66 -12.28 -28.42
CA ASP A 182 -14.03 -12.18 -29.83
C ASP A 182 -12.78 -12.00 -30.72
N ARG A 183 -12.93 -12.12 -32.04
CA ARG A 183 -11.83 -12.05 -33.02
C ARG A 183 -10.93 -10.83 -32.79
N GLY A 184 -9.66 -11.09 -32.47
CA GLY A 184 -8.56 -10.14 -32.65
C GLY A 184 -8.17 -9.27 -31.45
N ASN A 185 -8.82 -9.41 -30.28
CA ASN A 185 -8.44 -8.61 -29.10
C ASN A 185 -8.23 -9.49 -27.86
N SER A 186 -7.02 -10.05 -27.73
CA SER A 186 -6.62 -10.91 -26.62
C SER A 186 -6.39 -10.17 -25.30
N TYR A 187 -6.42 -8.84 -25.31
CA TYR A 187 -5.95 -8.00 -24.21
C TYR A 187 -7.07 -7.46 -23.32
N SER A 188 -8.34 -7.56 -23.73
CA SER A 188 -9.48 -7.07 -22.95
C SER A 188 -10.48 -8.19 -22.70
N ARG A 189 -10.65 -8.55 -21.43
CA ARG A 189 -11.65 -9.52 -21.01
C ARG A 189 -13.05 -8.99 -21.35
N PRO A 190 -13.92 -9.75 -22.02
CA PRO A 190 -15.30 -9.35 -22.28
C PRO A 190 -16.04 -9.11 -20.97
N LEU A 191 -17.01 -8.19 -20.98
CA LEU A 191 -17.91 -7.98 -19.84
C LEU A 191 -19.07 -8.99 -19.92
N PRO A 192 -19.54 -9.52 -18.78
CA PRO A 192 -20.73 -10.36 -18.75
C PRO A 192 -21.99 -9.53 -19.05
N ASP A 193 -23.09 -10.21 -19.34
CA ASP A 193 -24.40 -9.58 -19.45
C ASP A 193 -24.93 -9.06 -18.09
N ALA A 194 -26.13 -8.48 -18.10
CA ALA A 194 -26.77 -7.91 -16.90
C ALA A 194 -27.12 -8.95 -15.81
N GLN A 195 -26.95 -10.25 -16.07
CA GLN A 195 -27.12 -11.32 -15.08
C GLN A 195 -25.82 -12.03 -14.73
N GLY A 196 -24.68 -11.62 -15.29
CA GLY A 196 -23.39 -12.22 -15.02
C GLY A 196 -22.99 -13.33 -15.99
N TYR A 197 -23.75 -13.57 -17.07
CA TYR A 197 -23.43 -14.60 -18.06
C TYR A 197 -22.44 -14.08 -19.10
N TYR A 198 -21.41 -14.88 -19.35
CA TYR A 198 -20.48 -14.66 -20.45
C TYR A 198 -20.89 -15.47 -21.67
N THR A 199 -20.88 -14.82 -22.83
CA THR A 199 -21.05 -15.51 -24.10
C THR A 199 -19.78 -16.29 -24.43
N VAL A 200 -19.92 -17.56 -24.77
CA VAL A 200 -18.80 -18.45 -25.11
C VAL A 200 -18.72 -18.62 -26.61
N ASN A 201 -17.49 -18.58 -27.12
CA ASN A 201 -17.14 -18.80 -28.53
C ASN A 201 -16.28 -20.05 -28.67
N GLU A 202 -16.40 -20.74 -29.79
CA GLU A 202 -15.55 -21.87 -30.17
C GLU A 202 -14.41 -21.37 -31.04
N TRP A 203 -13.17 -21.75 -30.70
CA TRP A 203 -11.98 -21.48 -31.49
C TRP A 203 -11.36 -22.78 -31.98
N ALA A 204 -10.62 -22.68 -33.08
CA ALA A 204 -9.79 -23.75 -33.59
C ALA A 204 -8.44 -23.20 -34.01
N ASP A 205 -7.41 -24.03 -33.89
CA ASP A 205 -6.10 -23.76 -34.48
C ASP A 205 -6.13 -24.10 -35.96
N LEU A 206 -6.01 -23.07 -36.80
CA LEU A 206 -5.92 -23.23 -38.24
C LEU A 206 -4.45 -23.08 -38.68
N PRO A 207 -3.95 -23.97 -39.57
CA PRO A 207 -2.63 -23.81 -40.16
C PRO A 207 -2.50 -22.42 -40.79
N TYR A 208 -1.39 -21.72 -40.52
CA TYR A 208 -1.05 -20.38 -41.04
C TYR A 208 -1.85 -19.19 -40.49
N GLN A 209 -2.99 -19.40 -39.82
CA GLN A 209 -3.81 -18.31 -39.25
C GLN A 209 -3.79 -18.27 -37.71
N GLY A 210 -3.27 -19.33 -37.07
CA GLY A 210 -3.25 -19.45 -35.62
C GLY A 210 -4.65 -19.69 -35.04
N ARG A 211 -4.84 -19.26 -33.79
CA ARG A 211 -6.12 -19.38 -33.05
C ARG A 211 -7.18 -18.48 -33.67
N VAL A 212 -8.21 -19.06 -34.27
CA VAL A 212 -9.33 -18.33 -34.90
C VAL A 212 -10.67 -18.78 -34.30
N VAL A 213 -11.53 -17.82 -33.96
CA VAL A 213 -12.93 -18.10 -33.59
C VAL A 213 -13.68 -18.62 -34.83
N THR A 214 -14.17 -19.86 -34.73
CA THR A 214 -14.88 -20.58 -35.79
C THR A 214 -16.39 -20.49 -35.62
N ARG A 215 -16.89 -20.43 -34.38
CA ARG A 215 -18.32 -20.27 -34.08
C ARG A 215 -18.49 -19.34 -32.89
N THR A 216 -19.37 -18.36 -33.03
CA THR A 216 -19.71 -17.43 -31.95
C THR A 216 -20.97 -17.89 -31.23
N ASN A 217 -21.13 -17.46 -29.98
CA ASN A 217 -22.34 -17.65 -29.18
C ASN A 217 -22.77 -19.13 -29.07
N VAL A 218 -21.81 -20.04 -28.86
CA VAL A 218 -22.07 -21.48 -28.75
C VAL A 218 -22.69 -21.89 -27.42
N GLY A 219 -22.78 -20.96 -26.48
CA GLY A 219 -23.48 -21.09 -25.21
C GLY A 219 -23.06 -19.99 -24.23
N PHE A 220 -23.38 -20.22 -22.96
CA PHE A 220 -23.13 -19.27 -21.89
C PHE A 220 -22.31 -19.90 -20.78
N ALA A 221 -21.50 -19.08 -20.11
CA ALA A 221 -20.72 -19.50 -18.97
C ALA A 221 -20.82 -18.51 -17.80
N LEU A 222 -20.69 -19.04 -16.59
CA LEU A 222 -20.28 -18.28 -15.41
C LEU A 222 -18.78 -18.45 -15.20
N LEU A 223 -18.17 -17.50 -14.50
CA LEU A 223 -16.76 -17.57 -14.22
C LEU A 223 -16.50 -18.34 -12.93
N GLY A 224 -15.77 -19.45 -13.03
CA GLY A 224 -15.29 -20.22 -11.89
C GLY A 224 -13.87 -19.85 -11.47
N GLU A 225 -13.38 -20.55 -10.45
CA GLU A 225 -12.00 -20.43 -9.98
C GLU A 225 -10.97 -20.55 -11.10
N HIS A 226 -9.87 -19.81 -10.95
CA HIS A 226 -8.77 -19.76 -11.93
C HIS A 226 -9.20 -19.34 -13.34
N GLY A 227 -10.35 -18.67 -13.45
CA GLY A 227 -10.90 -18.20 -14.71
C GLY A 227 -11.54 -19.29 -15.58
N ARG A 228 -11.82 -20.48 -15.01
CA ARG A 228 -12.47 -21.58 -15.74
C ARG A 228 -13.90 -21.22 -16.12
N LEU A 229 -14.33 -21.63 -17.31
CA LEU A 229 -15.65 -21.31 -17.86
C LEU A 229 -16.65 -22.40 -17.46
N VAL A 230 -17.50 -22.10 -16.48
CA VAL A 230 -18.56 -22.99 -15.99
C VAL A 230 -19.73 -22.92 -16.95
N LYS A 231 -20.05 -24.03 -17.61
CA LYS A 231 -21.14 -24.09 -18.58
C LYS A 231 -22.48 -23.99 -17.89
N VAL A 232 -23.34 -23.11 -18.40
CA VAL A 232 -24.68 -22.87 -17.85
C VAL A 232 -25.70 -22.65 -18.97
N ASP A 233 -26.94 -23.00 -18.68
CA ASP A 233 -28.09 -22.62 -19.50
C ASP A 233 -28.92 -21.56 -18.74
N PRO A 234 -28.91 -20.29 -19.18
CA PRO A 234 -29.69 -19.24 -18.54
C PRO A 234 -31.20 -19.54 -18.49
N SER A 235 -31.72 -20.37 -19.40
CA SER A 235 -33.14 -20.75 -19.41
C SER A 235 -33.51 -21.66 -18.23
N GLU A 236 -32.57 -22.48 -17.72
CA GLU A 236 -32.79 -23.28 -16.52
C GLU A 236 -32.82 -22.41 -15.25
N SER A 237 -31.98 -21.37 -15.19
CA SER A 237 -31.93 -20.44 -14.05
C SER A 237 -33.10 -19.46 -14.00
N ARG A 238 -33.61 -19.04 -15.17
CA ARG A 238 -34.58 -17.94 -15.28
C ARG A 238 -35.98 -18.38 -15.69
N GLY A 239 -36.12 -19.55 -16.32
CA GLY A 239 -37.40 -20.02 -16.85
C GLY A 239 -37.99 -19.03 -17.87
N ASP A 240 -39.27 -18.71 -17.72
CA ASP A 240 -39.97 -17.75 -18.58
C ASP A 240 -39.52 -16.31 -18.29
N GLY A 241 -38.77 -15.73 -19.22
CA GLY A 241 -38.27 -14.35 -19.15
C GLY A 241 -39.34 -13.25 -19.17
N SER A 242 -40.62 -13.60 -19.38
CA SER A 242 -41.75 -12.66 -19.24
C SER A 242 -42.14 -12.38 -17.79
N VAL A 243 -41.70 -13.23 -16.84
CA VAL A 243 -42.01 -13.09 -15.41
C VAL A 243 -40.94 -12.20 -14.75
N PRO A 244 -41.32 -11.16 -13.99
CA PRO A 244 -40.37 -10.36 -13.24
C PRO A 244 -39.56 -11.20 -12.24
N ALA A 245 -38.23 -11.03 -12.26
CA ALA A 245 -37.35 -11.76 -11.37
C ALA A 245 -37.57 -11.38 -9.90
N LYS A 246 -37.77 -12.38 -9.03
CA LYS A 246 -37.68 -12.22 -7.58
C LYS A 246 -36.22 -11.94 -7.19
N LEU A 247 -36.01 -11.08 -6.20
CA LEU A 247 -34.68 -10.59 -5.83
C LEU A 247 -33.90 -10.01 -7.02
N ALA A 248 -34.49 -9.09 -7.78
CA ALA A 248 -33.87 -8.50 -8.96
C ALA A 248 -32.52 -7.79 -8.69
N HIS A 249 -32.20 -7.47 -7.43
CA HIS A 249 -30.92 -6.90 -7.00
C HIS A 249 -29.79 -7.93 -6.85
N TRP A 250 -30.11 -9.22 -6.95
CA TRP A 250 -29.15 -10.32 -7.08
C TRP A 250 -29.15 -10.81 -8.52
N THR A 251 -27.99 -10.77 -9.18
CA THR A 251 -27.76 -11.41 -10.48
C THR A 251 -27.43 -12.89 -10.30
N ASP A 252 -27.56 -13.69 -11.37
CA ASP A 252 -27.22 -15.11 -11.31
C ASP A 252 -25.71 -15.32 -11.11
N GLY A 253 -24.88 -14.45 -11.72
CA GLY A 253 -23.44 -14.44 -11.50
C GLY A 253 -23.04 -14.11 -10.07
N GLU A 254 -23.75 -13.22 -9.38
CA GLU A 254 -23.49 -12.94 -7.95
C GLU A 254 -23.97 -14.08 -7.04
N ILE A 255 -25.09 -14.73 -7.37
CA ILE A 255 -25.54 -15.93 -6.63
C ILE A 255 -24.52 -17.06 -6.77
N TRP A 256 -23.95 -17.23 -7.96
CA TRP A 256 -22.86 -18.17 -8.20
C TRP A 256 -21.58 -17.78 -7.45
N ASP A 257 -21.16 -16.53 -7.53
CA ASP A 257 -19.94 -16.04 -6.90
C ASP A 257 -20.00 -16.12 -5.36
N VAL A 258 -21.18 -15.91 -4.77
CA VAL A 258 -21.36 -15.91 -3.30
C VAL A 258 -21.73 -17.29 -2.76
N TYR A 259 -22.54 -18.10 -3.46
CA TYR A 259 -23.07 -19.37 -2.93
C TYR A 259 -22.74 -20.59 -3.79
N SER A 260 -22.05 -20.42 -4.93
CA SER A 260 -21.79 -21.49 -5.91
C SER A 260 -23.07 -22.17 -6.43
N ILE A 261 -24.19 -21.44 -6.45
CA ILE A 261 -25.49 -21.91 -6.92
C ILE A 261 -25.72 -21.48 -8.38
N HIS A 262 -26.17 -22.40 -9.25
CA HIS A 262 -26.46 -22.12 -10.66
C HIS A 262 -27.55 -23.03 -11.25
N GLY A 263 -28.10 -22.67 -12.42
CA GLY A 263 -29.16 -23.45 -13.08
C GLY A 263 -30.47 -23.46 -12.27
N ALA A 264 -31.22 -24.56 -12.31
CA ALA A 264 -32.54 -24.67 -11.67
C ALA A 264 -32.58 -24.38 -10.15
N GLU A 265 -31.45 -24.52 -9.44
CA GLU A 265 -31.34 -24.18 -8.00
C GLU A 265 -31.54 -22.70 -7.73
N VAL A 266 -31.17 -21.83 -8.67
CA VAL A 266 -31.36 -20.37 -8.57
C VAL A 266 -32.84 -20.02 -8.38
N VAL A 267 -33.74 -20.79 -9.00
CA VAL A 267 -35.19 -20.55 -8.90
C VAL A 267 -35.69 -20.81 -7.49
N ALA A 268 -35.26 -21.91 -6.86
CA ALA A 268 -35.60 -22.23 -5.47
C ALA A 268 -34.96 -21.25 -4.50
N PHE A 269 -33.68 -20.93 -4.70
CA PHE A 269 -32.97 -19.92 -3.92
C PHE A 269 -33.73 -18.60 -3.89
N ARG A 270 -34.09 -18.06 -5.06
CA ARG A 270 -34.84 -16.80 -5.18
C ARG A 270 -36.22 -16.89 -4.54
N ALA A 271 -36.91 -18.01 -4.69
CA ALA A 271 -38.26 -18.18 -4.12
C ALA A 271 -38.25 -18.17 -2.58
N GLU A 272 -37.34 -18.94 -1.98
CA GLU A 272 -37.22 -19.05 -0.52
C GLU A 272 -36.64 -17.77 0.10
N ALA A 273 -35.65 -17.18 -0.55
CA ALA A 273 -35.06 -15.94 -0.09
C ALA A 273 -36.00 -14.75 -0.21
N GLN A 274 -36.84 -14.69 -1.26
CA GLN A 274 -37.90 -13.70 -1.36
C GLN A 274 -38.96 -13.85 -0.26
N ALA A 275 -39.24 -15.08 0.17
CA ALA A 275 -40.24 -15.37 1.20
C ALA A 275 -39.72 -15.04 2.61
N SER A 276 -38.44 -15.28 2.86
CA SER A 276 -37.82 -15.08 4.18
C SER A 276 -37.13 -13.72 4.35
N GLY A 277 -36.81 -13.03 3.25
CA GLY A 277 -36.04 -11.78 3.25
C GLY A 277 -34.53 -11.96 3.48
N ARG A 278 -34.03 -13.19 3.55
CA ARG A 278 -32.62 -13.53 3.79
C ARG A 278 -32.18 -14.69 2.90
N ALA A 279 -30.88 -15.00 2.89
CA ALA A 279 -30.39 -16.21 2.20
C ALA A 279 -31.08 -17.47 2.77
N PRO A 280 -31.40 -18.49 1.94
CA PRO A 280 -31.98 -19.74 2.43
C PRO A 280 -31.00 -20.46 3.36
N GLU A 281 -31.50 -21.14 4.39
CA GLU A 281 -30.64 -21.80 5.41
C GLU A 281 -29.75 -22.90 4.82
N TRP A 282 -30.15 -23.49 3.69
CA TRP A 282 -29.36 -24.50 3.00
C TRP A 282 -28.27 -23.93 2.08
N ALA A 283 -28.31 -22.63 1.76
CA ALA A 283 -27.35 -22.01 0.86
C ALA A 283 -26.09 -21.62 1.63
N THR A 284 -25.01 -22.36 1.41
CA THR A 284 -23.71 -22.09 2.05
C THR A 284 -22.93 -21.09 1.21
N ARG A 285 -22.30 -20.11 1.87
CA ARG A 285 -21.43 -19.16 1.17
C ARG A 285 -20.10 -19.82 0.79
N ALA A 286 -19.59 -19.51 -0.39
CA ALA A 286 -18.22 -19.82 -0.75
C ALA A 286 -17.26 -19.09 0.20
N ASP A 287 -16.18 -19.74 0.61
CA ASP A 287 -15.16 -19.07 1.43
C ASP A 287 -14.40 -18.07 0.57
N ASN A 288 -14.17 -16.89 1.14
CA ASN A 288 -13.50 -15.79 0.48
C ASN A 288 -12.64 -15.05 1.50
N ASP A 289 -11.36 -14.90 1.16
CA ASP A 289 -10.39 -14.17 1.99
C ASP A 289 -10.59 -12.66 1.90
N ASP A 290 -11.26 -12.15 0.87
CA ASP A 290 -11.64 -10.74 0.74
C ASP A 290 -12.80 -10.40 1.70
N HIS A 291 -12.42 -9.86 2.86
CA HIS A 291 -13.35 -9.45 3.90
C HIS A 291 -14.26 -8.30 3.44
N GLN A 292 -13.77 -7.36 2.64
CA GLN A 292 -14.58 -6.23 2.19
C GLN A 292 -15.67 -6.73 1.24
N LYS A 293 -15.31 -7.57 0.26
CA LYS A 293 -16.28 -8.18 -0.65
C LYS A 293 -17.31 -9.00 0.12
N PHE A 294 -16.89 -9.82 1.08
CA PHE A 294 -17.81 -10.58 1.93
C PHE A 294 -18.84 -9.68 2.63
N LEU A 295 -18.39 -8.55 3.19
CA LEU A 295 -19.26 -7.59 3.87
C LEU A 295 -20.22 -6.92 2.90
N LEU A 296 -19.76 -6.47 1.74
CA LEU A 296 -20.61 -5.87 0.69
C LEU A 296 -21.69 -6.84 0.20
N ASP A 297 -21.34 -8.11 -0.01
CA ASP A 297 -22.28 -9.15 -0.40
C ASP A 297 -23.27 -9.49 0.72
N SER A 298 -22.88 -9.31 1.98
CA SER A 298 -23.78 -9.42 3.14
C SER A 298 -24.76 -8.25 3.22
N MET A 299 -24.28 -7.03 2.95
CA MET A 299 -25.10 -5.82 2.96
C MET A 299 -26.20 -5.81 1.89
N LYS A 300 -26.10 -6.62 0.83
CA LYS A 300 -27.21 -6.80 -0.11
C LYS A 300 -28.47 -7.39 0.54
N TRP A 301 -28.34 -8.16 1.61
CA TRP A 301 -29.49 -8.67 2.36
C TRP A 301 -30.06 -7.64 3.32
N SER A 302 -29.23 -6.91 4.06
CA SER A 302 -29.68 -5.90 5.03
C SER A 302 -30.10 -4.57 4.39
N HIS A 303 -29.59 -4.27 3.18
CA HIS A 303 -29.84 -3.04 2.43
C HIS A 303 -30.16 -3.31 0.94
N PRO A 304 -31.19 -4.09 0.61
CA PRO A 304 -31.50 -4.49 -0.78
C PRO A 304 -31.85 -3.31 -1.71
N GLN A 305 -32.22 -2.16 -1.12
CA GLN A 305 -32.50 -0.91 -1.84
C GLN A 305 -31.26 -0.10 -2.20
N LYS A 306 -30.10 -0.39 -1.59
CA LYS A 306 -28.84 0.32 -1.85
C LYS A 306 -28.10 -0.34 -2.99
N THR A 307 -27.54 0.48 -3.86
CA THR A 307 -26.56 0.06 -4.87
C THR A 307 -25.27 -0.42 -4.19
N ARG A 308 -24.44 -1.17 -4.92
CA ARG A 308 -23.14 -1.64 -4.43
C ARG A 308 -22.25 -0.47 -3.98
N SER A 309 -22.25 0.64 -4.72
CA SER A 309 -21.51 1.85 -4.36
C SER A 309 -22.03 2.49 -3.08
N GLU A 310 -23.35 2.57 -2.88
CA GLU A 310 -23.93 3.09 -1.62
C GLU A 310 -23.63 2.19 -0.42
N CYS A 311 -23.56 0.87 -0.61
CA CYS A 311 -23.11 -0.06 0.43
C CYS A 311 -21.62 0.11 0.74
N ALA A 312 -20.78 0.32 -0.29
CA ALA A 312 -19.36 0.60 -0.10
C ALA A 312 -19.13 1.91 0.66
N GLU A 313 -19.88 2.96 0.34
CA GLU A 313 -19.86 4.22 1.07
C GLU A 313 -20.30 4.05 2.53
N LEU A 314 -21.37 3.28 2.76
CA LEU A 314 -21.84 2.99 4.11
C LEU A 314 -20.79 2.19 4.90
N LEU A 315 -20.21 1.13 4.33
CA LEU A 315 -19.16 0.35 5.00
C LEU A 315 -17.92 1.21 5.29
N ARG A 316 -17.51 2.06 4.34
CA ARG A 316 -16.39 2.98 4.49
C ARG A 316 -16.58 3.95 5.66
N SER A 317 -17.81 4.40 5.90
CA SER A 317 -18.13 5.32 7.01
C SER A 317 -17.86 4.77 8.42
N TYR A 318 -17.67 3.45 8.55
CA TYR A 318 -17.30 2.82 9.82
C TYR A 318 -15.78 2.86 10.09
N ASN A 319 -14.95 3.22 9.10
CA ASN A 319 -13.50 3.29 9.24
C ASN A 319 -12.90 2.03 9.89
N LEU A 320 -13.32 0.85 9.43
CA LEU A 320 -12.94 -0.43 10.02
C LEU A 320 -11.55 -0.87 9.55
N SER A 321 -10.70 -1.22 10.52
CA SER A 321 -9.48 -2.02 10.29
C SER A 321 -9.82 -3.36 9.61
N ASN A 322 -8.86 -3.97 8.90
CA ASN A 322 -9.02 -5.29 8.29
C ASN A 322 -9.40 -6.35 9.36
N ALA A 323 -8.78 -6.27 10.55
CA ALA A 323 -9.12 -7.13 11.68
C ALA A 323 -10.57 -6.95 12.14
N GLN A 324 -11.09 -5.72 12.16
CA GLN A 324 -12.49 -5.46 12.47
C GLN A 324 -13.43 -5.92 11.36
N GLN A 325 -13.05 -5.79 10.09
CA GLN A 325 -13.82 -6.35 8.97
C GLN A 325 -13.92 -7.87 9.09
N LYS A 326 -12.82 -8.55 9.44
CA LYS A 326 -12.80 -9.99 9.71
C LYS A 326 -13.76 -10.37 10.85
N ARG A 327 -13.70 -9.64 11.97
CA ARG A 327 -14.59 -9.84 13.12
C ARG A 327 -16.07 -9.60 12.76
N LEU A 328 -16.33 -8.66 11.85
CA LEU A 328 -17.68 -8.28 11.44
C LEU A 328 -18.35 -9.37 10.58
N ARG A 329 -17.60 -10.22 9.87
CA ARG A 329 -18.15 -11.27 8.99
C ARG A 329 -19.29 -12.10 9.64
N PRO A 330 -19.10 -12.78 10.79
CA PRO A 330 -20.16 -13.58 11.40
C PRO A 330 -21.32 -12.75 11.97
N ASP A 331 -21.08 -11.48 12.31
CA ASP A 331 -22.09 -10.64 12.97
C ASP A 331 -23.04 -9.94 11.97
N MET A 332 -22.74 -10.00 10.66
CA MET A 332 -23.47 -9.28 9.61
C MET A 332 -24.77 -9.95 9.14
N GLU A 333 -25.12 -11.12 9.68
CA GLU A 333 -26.34 -11.84 9.29
C GLU A 333 -27.61 -11.00 9.42
N ASN A 334 -27.64 -10.04 10.36
CA ASN A 334 -28.78 -9.16 10.62
C ASN A 334 -28.45 -7.65 10.46
N GLY A 335 -27.40 -7.32 9.71
CA GLY A 335 -26.89 -5.94 9.57
C GLY A 335 -25.77 -5.61 10.57
N PHE A 336 -25.46 -4.33 10.75
CA PHE A 336 -24.34 -3.91 11.59
C PHE A 336 -24.64 -4.15 13.08
N PRO A 337 -23.74 -4.81 13.83
CA PRO A 337 -23.91 -5.06 15.26
C PRO A 337 -23.63 -3.79 16.08
N GLU A 338 -24.10 -3.77 17.33
CA GLU A 338 -23.95 -2.63 18.25
C GLU A 338 -22.50 -2.15 18.41
N TRP A 339 -21.54 -3.06 18.46
CA TRP A 339 -20.13 -2.68 18.59
C TRP A 339 -19.61 -1.92 17.35
N ALA A 340 -20.11 -2.23 16.16
CA ALA A 340 -19.72 -1.54 14.94
C ALA A 340 -20.31 -0.13 14.92
N GLU A 341 -21.57 0.02 15.33
CA GLU A 341 -22.24 1.32 15.49
C GLU A 341 -21.51 2.21 16.51
N GLN A 342 -21.11 1.65 17.66
CA GLN A 342 -20.31 2.37 18.66
C GLN A 342 -18.93 2.77 18.12
N HIS A 343 -18.27 1.89 17.35
CA HIS A 343 -17.00 2.20 16.71
C HIS A 343 -17.14 3.32 15.66
N GLN A 344 -18.21 3.31 14.86
CA GLN A 344 -18.51 4.39 13.93
C GLN A 344 -18.66 5.73 14.66
N GLN A 345 -19.45 5.77 15.74
CA GLN A 345 -19.62 6.98 16.55
C GLN A 345 -18.29 7.48 17.13
N LEU A 346 -17.44 6.56 17.62
CA LEU A 346 -16.12 6.88 18.12
C LEU A 346 -15.23 7.50 17.03
N THR A 347 -15.15 6.87 15.85
CA THR A 347 -14.30 7.35 14.74
C THR A 347 -14.74 8.70 14.20
N GLN A 348 -16.04 8.98 14.23
CA GLN A 348 -16.62 10.27 13.85
C GLN A 348 -16.43 11.37 14.90
N ASN A 349 -16.17 11.03 16.16
CA ASN A 349 -15.97 12.01 17.22
C ASN A 349 -14.58 12.67 17.12
N THR A 350 -14.51 13.88 16.56
CA THR A 350 -13.25 14.63 16.40
C THR A 350 -12.64 15.15 17.71
N LEU A 351 -13.36 15.05 18.82
CA LEU A 351 -12.89 15.49 20.15
C LEU A 351 -12.31 14.35 20.99
N ASP A 352 -12.40 13.10 20.52
CA ASP A 352 -11.88 11.93 21.23
C ASP A 352 -10.61 11.41 20.55
N ASP A 353 -9.47 11.58 21.22
CA ASP A 353 -8.18 11.12 20.71
C ASP A 353 -8.11 9.58 20.57
N LYS A 354 -8.92 8.84 21.35
CA LYS A 354 -8.97 7.37 21.29
C LYS A 354 -9.57 6.85 19.99
N ARG A 355 -10.18 7.72 19.19
CA ARG A 355 -10.73 7.36 17.88
C ARG A 355 -9.70 6.76 16.92
N PHE A 356 -8.41 6.95 17.19
CA PHE A 356 -7.33 6.40 16.40
C PHE A 356 -6.71 5.12 16.98
N ASP A 357 -7.02 4.73 18.22
CA ASP A 357 -6.30 3.66 18.94
C ASP A 357 -6.27 2.33 18.17
N LEU A 358 -7.39 1.95 17.55
CA LEU A 358 -7.51 0.68 16.83
C LEU A 358 -6.85 0.74 15.45
N ILE A 359 -7.08 1.82 14.70
CA ILE A 359 -6.45 1.95 13.37
C ILE A 359 -4.93 2.14 13.50
N ALA A 360 -4.44 2.75 14.58
CA ALA A 360 -3.01 2.90 14.85
C ALA A 360 -2.30 1.55 15.03
N GLN A 361 -2.99 0.53 15.57
CA GLN A 361 -2.46 -0.83 15.70
C GLN A 361 -2.27 -1.53 14.35
N GLU A 362 -3.02 -1.13 13.32
CA GLU A 362 -2.89 -1.67 11.95
C GLU A 362 -1.99 -0.78 11.07
N LEU A 363 -2.38 0.49 10.88
CA LEU A 363 -1.73 1.40 9.95
C LEU A 363 -0.35 1.85 10.44
N GLY A 364 -0.07 1.83 11.75
CA GLY A 364 1.25 2.11 12.29
C GLY A 364 2.30 1.11 11.80
N PRO A 365 2.18 -0.19 12.14
CA PRO A 365 3.07 -1.23 11.62
C PRO A 365 3.06 -1.35 10.09
N PHE A 366 1.91 -1.15 9.45
CA PHE A 366 1.81 -1.16 7.99
C PHE A 366 2.65 -0.05 7.35
N SER A 367 2.49 1.21 7.77
CA SER A 367 3.25 2.35 7.23
C SER A 367 4.76 2.22 7.46
N LEU A 368 5.18 1.64 8.59
CA LEU A 368 6.58 1.33 8.83
C LEU A 368 7.11 0.27 7.84
N ARG A 369 6.37 -0.83 7.63
CA ARG A 369 6.74 -1.84 6.63
C ARG A 369 6.81 -1.29 5.21
N LEU A 370 5.89 -0.40 4.81
CA LEU A 370 5.97 0.28 3.51
C LEU A 370 7.32 1.00 3.31
N ARG A 371 7.81 1.64 4.37
CA ARG A 371 9.09 2.35 4.35
C ARG A 371 10.30 1.42 4.32
N GLU A 372 10.24 0.34 5.09
CA GLU A 372 11.37 -0.58 5.29
C GLU A 372 11.46 -1.64 4.19
N GLU A 373 10.33 -2.16 3.71
CA GLU A 373 10.24 -3.32 2.84
C GLU A 373 9.77 -2.97 1.41
N GLY A 374 9.15 -1.79 1.24
CA GLY A 374 8.59 -1.34 -0.03
C GLY A 374 7.24 -2.01 -0.36
N GLU A 375 6.99 -2.27 -1.64
CA GLU A 375 5.67 -2.71 -2.16
C GLU A 375 5.41 -4.23 -2.02
N ASN A 376 6.39 -5.03 -1.59
CA ASN A 376 6.40 -6.50 -1.73
C ASN A 376 5.38 -7.30 -0.89
N HIS A 377 4.51 -6.65 -0.11
CA HIS A 377 3.68 -7.31 0.90
C HIS A 377 2.20 -6.83 0.92
N ILE A 378 1.69 -6.33 -0.21
CA ILE A 378 0.46 -5.52 -0.23
C ILE A 378 -0.62 -6.09 -1.16
N ASP A 379 -0.47 -7.34 -1.63
CA ASP A 379 -1.21 -7.87 -2.77
C ASP A 379 -2.75 -7.93 -2.61
N ASP A 380 -3.31 -7.70 -1.42
CA ASP A 380 -4.75 -7.86 -1.13
C ASP A 380 -5.46 -6.62 -0.56
N LEU A 381 -4.83 -5.43 -0.50
CA LEU A 381 -5.50 -4.24 0.05
C LEU A 381 -6.09 -3.34 -1.05
N PRO A 382 -7.40 -3.03 -1.00
CA PRO A 382 -8.02 -2.09 -1.94
C PRO A 382 -7.45 -0.67 -1.75
N PRO A 383 -7.59 0.22 -2.76
CA PRO A 383 -7.16 1.61 -2.66
C PRO A 383 -7.64 2.28 -1.37
N VAL A 384 -6.80 3.13 -0.77
CA VAL A 384 -7.07 3.69 0.58
C VAL A 384 -8.38 4.48 0.67
N GLU A 385 -8.73 5.16 -0.41
CA GLU A 385 -10.00 5.86 -0.61
C GLU A 385 -11.23 4.95 -0.54
N GLN A 386 -11.08 3.64 -0.75
CA GLN A 386 -12.14 2.64 -0.62
C GLN A 386 -12.20 2.02 0.78
N ARG A 387 -11.18 2.28 1.62
CA ARG A 387 -11.05 1.67 2.96
C ARG A 387 -11.54 2.60 4.07
N TYR A 388 -11.24 3.90 3.97
CA TYR A 388 -11.48 4.86 5.04
C TYR A 388 -12.13 6.13 4.50
N GLU A 389 -12.90 6.82 5.34
CA GLU A 389 -13.35 8.17 5.02
C GLU A 389 -12.15 9.11 4.94
N GLU A 390 -12.17 10.01 3.95
CA GLU A 390 -11.10 10.94 3.66
C GLU A 390 -10.72 11.80 4.89
N ASN A 391 -11.72 12.38 5.57
CA ASN A 391 -11.49 13.23 6.74
C ASN A 391 -10.91 12.44 7.92
N PHE A 392 -11.39 11.22 8.14
CA PHE A 392 -10.89 10.37 9.21
C PHE A 392 -9.42 9.98 8.95
N LEU A 393 -9.12 9.50 7.74
CA LEU A 393 -7.77 9.14 7.32
C LEU A 393 -6.82 10.33 7.41
N LYS A 394 -7.24 11.50 6.90
CA LYS A 394 -6.41 12.71 6.97
C LYS A 394 -6.05 13.08 8.41
N SER A 395 -7.03 13.10 9.31
CA SER A 395 -6.75 13.40 10.72
C SER A 395 -5.92 12.30 11.40
N TYR A 396 -6.10 11.03 11.02
CA TYR A 396 -5.24 9.95 11.51
C TYR A 396 -3.79 10.13 11.04
N LEU A 397 -3.57 10.46 9.77
CA LEU A 397 -2.24 10.70 9.23
C LEU A 397 -1.55 11.87 9.94
N GLU A 398 -2.27 12.96 10.21
CA GLU A 398 -1.78 14.07 11.03
C GLU A 398 -1.41 13.60 12.45
N HIS A 399 -2.27 12.80 13.10
CA HIS A 399 -2.00 12.20 14.41
C HIS A 399 -0.77 11.27 14.38
N ALA A 400 -0.58 10.51 13.29
CA ALA A 400 0.56 9.62 13.08
C ALA A 400 1.87 10.36 12.74
N GLY A 401 1.84 11.69 12.62
CA GLY A 401 3.02 12.54 12.40
C GLY A 401 3.27 12.93 10.93
N TYR A 402 2.36 12.58 10.02
CA TYR A 402 2.45 13.04 8.63
C TYR A 402 2.05 14.51 8.50
N LYS A 403 2.69 15.17 7.55
CA LYS A 403 2.40 16.54 7.12
C LYS A 403 2.21 16.54 5.60
N ARG A 404 1.56 17.58 5.07
CA ARG A 404 1.38 17.78 3.62
C ARG A 404 2.19 18.96 3.13
N ASN A 405 2.91 18.78 2.03
CA ASN A 405 3.70 19.86 1.42
C ASN A 405 2.89 20.63 0.36
N LYS A 406 3.51 21.63 -0.28
CA LYS A 406 2.87 22.46 -1.32
C LYS A 406 2.44 21.68 -2.57
N HIS A 407 2.90 20.44 -2.72
CA HIS A 407 2.57 19.53 -3.82
C HIS A 407 1.60 18.44 -3.39
N ASP A 408 1.04 18.55 -2.17
CA ASP A 408 0.08 17.61 -1.62
C ASP A 408 0.64 16.19 -1.39
N TYR A 409 1.97 16.05 -1.29
CA TYR A 409 2.60 14.82 -0.82
C TYR A 409 2.62 14.75 0.70
N LEU A 410 2.39 13.56 1.24
CA LEU A 410 2.67 13.23 2.63
C LEU A 410 4.17 13.19 2.86
N TYR A 411 4.61 13.85 3.93
CA TYR A 411 5.99 13.84 4.36
C TYR A 411 6.09 13.75 5.88
N ARG A 412 7.29 13.39 6.34
CA ARG A 412 7.65 13.34 7.75
C ARG A 412 8.93 14.13 8.00
N THR A 413 9.10 14.62 9.23
CA THR A 413 10.32 15.35 9.67
C THR A 413 11.07 14.62 10.79
N ASP A 414 10.52 13.50 11.23
CA ASP A 414 11.04 12.65 12.32
C ASP A 414 11.72 11.38 11.80
N ILE A 415 11.83 11.20 10.48
CA ILE A 415 12.63 10.12 9.89
C ILE A 415 14.11 10.41 10.18
N PRO A 416 14.81 9.56 10.97
CA PRO A 416 16.12 9.91 11.51
C PRO A 416 17.20 10.09 10.45
N ALA A 417 17.20 9.22 9.44
CA ALA A 417 18.24 9.22 8.43
C ALA A 417 17.72 8.76 7.06
N MET A 418 18.49 9.07 6.02
CA MET A 418 18.33 8.51 4.68
C MET A 418 19.70 8.13 4.12
N PHE A 419 19.74 7.12 3.25
CA PHE A 419 20.98 6.63 2.63
C PHE A 419 21.09 7.09 1.18
N ARG A 420 22.28 7.51 0.78
CA ARG A 420 22.53 8.11 -0.53
C ARG A 420 23.87 7.63 -1.08
N ALA A 421 23.83 6.95 -2.23
CA ALA A 421 25.03 6.79 -3.04
C ALA A 421 25.37 8.10 -3.76
N ASP A 422 26.64 8.48 -3.74
CA ASP A 422 27.14 9.64 -4.47
C ASP A 422 28.60 9.42 -4.91
N LEU A 423 29.04 10.15 -5.93
CA LEU A 423 30.41 10.08 -6.45
C LEU A 423 31.33 11.11 -5.83
N ARG A 424 30.77 12.15 -5.22
CA ARG A 424 31.55 13.21 -4.59
C ARG A 424 32.29 12.66 -3.38
N THR A 425 33.56 13.02 -3.27
CA THR A 425 34.44 12.55 -2.18
C THR A 425 33.98 13.18 -0.86
N PRO A 426 34.24 12.54 0.29
CA PRO A 426 33.94 13.15 1.58
C PRO A 426 34.71 14.46 1.77
N PHE A 427 35.90 14.59 1.17
CA PHE A 427 36.71 15.82 1.23
C PHE A 427 36.07 16.98 0.48
N GLU A 428 35.51 16.74 -0.72
CA GLU A 428 34.72 17.74 -1.45
C GLU A 428 33.56 18.24 -0.60
N LEU A 429 32.76 17.33 -0.04
CA LEU A 429 31.59 17.70 0.76
C LEU A 429 31.97 18.49 2.02
N ALA A 430 33.05 18.09 2.70
CA ALA A 430 33.57 18.77 3.88
C ALA A 430 34.13 20.16 3.55
N ARG A 431 34.93 20.28 2.48
CA ARG A 431 35.53 21.55 2.03
C ARG A 431 34.48 22.58 1.65
N ASP A 432 33.45 22.14 0.94
CA ASP A 432 32.35 23.02 0.50
C ASP A 432 31.29 23.22 1.59
N LYS A 433 31.41 22.47 2.70
CA LYS A 433 30.55 22.49 3.89
C LYS A 433 29.10 22.09 3.62
N ARG A 434 28.82 21.50 2.46
CA ARG A 434 27.47 21.11 2.03
C ARG A 434 27.48 20.16 0.85
N LEU A 435 26.32 19.55 0.61
CA LEU A 435 25.96 18.74 -0.54
C LEU A 435 24.85 19.44 -1.32
N ILE A 436 25.07 19.72 -2.59
CA ILE A 436 24.05 20.32 -3.48
C ILE A 436 23.61 19.38 -4.60
N LYS A 437 22.41 19.56 -5.14
CA LYS A 437 21.82 18.68 -6.15
C LYS A 437 22.41 18.88 -7.54
N LEU A 438 23.23 17.95 -8.06
CA LEU A 438 23.88 18.07 -9.38
C LEU A 438 22.87 18.08 -10.53
N ARG A 439 22.32 16.92 -10.89
CA ARG A 439 21.24 16.78 -11.87
C ARG A 439 20.29 15.71 -11.34
N GLY A 440 19.00 15.85 -11.60
CA GLY A 440 18.03 14.84 -11.20
C GLY A 440 16.70 15.42 -10.76
N ASN A 441 15.80 14.51 -10.39
CA ASN A 441 14.41 14.59 -9.95
C ASN A 441 13.71 15.93 -10.13
N PRO A 442 12.56 15.98 -10.78
CA PRO A 442 11.69 17.13 -10.71
C PRO A 442 11.48 17.58 -9.24
N SER A 443 11.52 18.89 -8.98
CA SER A 443 11.28 19.44 -7.64
C SER A 443 9.78 19.56 -7.35
N ASP A 444 9.01 18.57 -7.80
CA ASP A 444 7.54 18.55 -7.81
C ASP A 444 6.93 17.71 -6.67
N SER A 445 7.78 17.07 -5.86
CA SER A 445 7.34 16.20 -4.78
C SER A 445 7.72 16.70 -3.39
N THR A 446 8.60 17.71 -3.28
CA THR A 446 9.08 18.29 -2.01
C THR A 446 8.85 19.79 -1.96
N THR A 447 8.76 20.41 -0.78
CA THR A 447 8.62 21.88 -0.67
C THR A 447 9.79 22.63 -1.31
N GLN A 448 11.02 22.13 -1.18
CA GLN A 448 12.21 22.73 -1.78
C GLN A 448 12.74 21.83 -2.91
N SER A 449 14.06 21.68 -3.04
CA SER A 449 14.64 20.85 -4.10
C SER A 449 14.57 19.38 -3.72
N ALA A 450 13.89 18.58 -4.53
CA ALA A 450 13.82 17.14 -4.33
C ALA A 450 15.20 16.50 -4.52
N PHE A 451 15.63 15.73 -3.52
CA PHE A 451 16.89 15.01 -3.51
C PHE A 451 16.66 13.54 -3.14
N SER A 452 16.82 12.62 -4.11
CA SER A 452 16.51 11.20 -3.88
C SER A 452 17.53 10.50 -3.02
N ALA A 453 17.01 9.68 -2.13
CA ALA A 453 17.73 8.80 -1.24
C ALA A 453 16.86 7.56 -0.98
N THR A 454 17.45 6.52 -0.37
CA THR A 454 16.74 5.27 -0.06
C THR A 454 16.63 5.08 1.45
N PHE A 455 15.59 4.34 1.86
CA PHE A 455 15.33 4.04 3.26
C PHE A 455 16.24 2.93 3.84
N VAL A 456 17.07 2.29 3.02
CA VAL A 456 17.88 1.12 3.43
C VAL A 456 19.32 1.23 2.96
N ALA A 457 20.27 0.97 3.87
CA ALA A 457 21.70 1.03 3.55
C ALA A 457 22.09 0.07 2.40
N GLY A 458 21.57 -1.16 2.42
CA GLY A 458 21.86 -2.18 1.41
C GLY A 458 21.35 -1.82 0.01
N ASP A 459 20.20 -1.14 -0.07
CA ASP A 459 19.67 -0.65 -1.34
C ASP A 459 20.54 0.47 -1.92
N GLY A 460 21.09 1.33 -1.05
CA GLY A 460 22.05 2.35 -1.40
C GLY A 460 23.30 1.82 -2.13
N LEU A 461 23.72 0.59 -1.84
CA LEU A 461 24.87 -0.04 -2.50
C LEU A 461 24.62 -0.28 -3.99
N THR A 462 23.38 -0.57 -4.37
CA THR A 462 23.01 -0.82 -5.78
C THR A 462 23.22 0.44 -6.64
N TYR A 463 23.18 1.62 -6.00
CA TYR A 463 23.37 2.93 -6.64
C TYR A 463 24.82 3.41 -6.66
N MET A 464 25.78 2.63 -6.14
CA MET A 464 27.20 2.98 -6.18
C MET A 464 27.86 2.66 -7.53
N GLY A 465 27.19 1.89 -8.39
CA GLY A 465 27.62 1.54 -9.74
C GLY A 465 27.44 2.70 -10.72
N PHE A 466 28.22 3.76 -10.57
CA PHE A 466 28.19 4.88 -11.51
C PHE A 466 29.04 4.56 -12.74
N ASP A 467 28.45 4.60 -13.93
CA ASP A 467 29.19 4.45 -15.19
C ASP A 467 29.94 5.75 -15.58
N TYR A 468 30.78 5.68 -16.60
CA TYR A 468 31.51 6.85 -17.11
C TYR A 468 30.58 8.00 -17.53
N TYR A 469 29.39 7.68 -18.05
CA TYR A 469 28.40 8.65 -18.54
C TYR A 469 27.55 9.28 -17.42
N SER A 470 27.79 8.89 -16.18
CA SER A 470 27.12 9.43 -15.01
C SER A 470 27.39 10.92 -14.89
N ASN A 471 26.32 11.72 -14.90
CA ASN A 471 26.38 13.18 -14.85
C ASN A 471 27.35 13.76 -13.81
N PRO A 472 27.46 13.21 -12.57
CA PRO A 472 28.41 13.75 -11.58
C PRO A 472 29.88 13.61 -11.98
N ARG A 473 30.27 12.62 -12.80
CA ARG A 473 31.67 12.44 -13.25
C ARG A 473 32.13 13.54 -14.19
N HIS A 474 31.19 14.27 -14.80
CA HIS A 474 31.49 15.37 -15.72
C HIS A 474 31.90 16.66 -14.99
N TYR A 475 31.88 16.69 -13.66
CA TYR A 475 32.22 17.86 -12.85
C TYR A 475 33.36 17.53 -11.88
N ASN A 476 34.36 18.41 -11.77
CA ASN A 476 35.47 18.21 -10.83
C ASN A 476 35.12 18.63 -9.41
N SER A 477 34.11 19.50 -9.26
CA SER A 477 33.55 19.99 -8.01
C SER A 477 32.06 20.26 -8.22
N GLN A 478 31.28 20.14 -7.15
CA GLN A 478 29.89 20.58 -7.13
C GLN A 478 29.71 22.08 -7.41
N ALA A 479 30.75 22.92 -7.29
CA ALA A 479 30.74 24.32 -7.71
C ALA A 479 30.78 24.51 -9.23
N ASN A 480 31.28 23.56 -10.01
CA ASN A 480 31.33 23.73 -11.45
C ASN A 480 29.91 23.78 -12.04
N ARG A 481 29.55 24.92 -12.65
CA ARG A 481 28.27 25.08 -13.35
C ARG A 481 28.25 24.27 -14.65
N TYR A 482 29.38 24.27 -15.36
CA TYR A 482 29.56 23.56 -16.62
C TYR A 482 30.38 22.30 -16.45
N PRO A 483 30.09 21.24 -17.22
CA PRO A 483 30.92 20.04 -17.25
C PRO A 483 32.31 20.33 -17.83
N GLY A 484 33.30 19.55 -17.40
CA GLY A 484 34.65 19.56 -17.96
C GLY A 484 34.70 19.02 -19.39
N HIS A 485 35.83 19.22 -20.06
CA HIS A 485 35.99 18.87 -21.47
C HIS A 485 36.47 17.43 -21.68
N PHE A 486 35.93 16.74 -22.70
CA PHE A 486 36.11 15.29 -22.94
C PHE A 486 37.29 14.94 -23.86
N SER A 487 37.63 15.83 -24.80
CA SER A 487 38.77 15.77 -25.75
C SER A 487 38.87 17.10 -26.50
N ASP A 488 40.04 17.54 -27.00
CA ASP A 488 40.32 18.83 -27.68
C ASP A 488 39.30 19.32 -28.76
N SER A 489 38.31 18.52 -29.15
CA SER A 489 37.30 18.84 -30.17
C SER A 489 35.83 18.83 -29.71
N ASP A 490 35.51 18.51 -28.45
CA ASP A 490 34.12 18.39 -27.98
C ASP A 490 33.72 19.48 -26.98
N SER A 491 33.28 20.63 -27.48
CA SER A 491 32.64 21.66 -26.66
C SER A 491 31.42 21.07 -25.96
N SER A 492 31.51 20.87 -24.64
CA SER A 492 30.43 20.32 -23.83
C SER A 492 29.32 21.36 -23.70
N SER A 493 28.33 21.29 -24.60
CA SER A 493 27.16 22.15 -24.61
C SER A 493 26.11 21.62 -23.62
N GLY A 494 26.37 21.80 -22.33
CA GLY A 494 25.41 21.45 -21.27
C GLY A 494 25.61 22.32 -20.04
N ASN A 495 24.51 22.80 -19.45
CA ASN A 495 24.51 23.35 -18.09
C ASN A 495 23.87 22.32 -17.16
N ARG A 496 24.25 22.34 -15.89
CA ARG A 496 23.52 21.66 -14.82
C ARG A 496 22.03 22.04 -14.89
N HIS A 497 21.14 21.04 -14.98
CA HIS A 497 19.70 21.29 -14.91
C HIS A 497 19.31 21.65 -13.46
N SER A 498 19.36 22.94 -13.14
CA SER A 498 18.74 23.52 -11.96
C SER A 498 17.42 24.18 -12.40
N SER A 499 16.28 23.65 -11.96
CA SER A 499 14.99 24.34 -12.10
C SER A 499 14.80 25.47 -11.08
N ALA A 500 15.67 25.54 -10.06
CA ALA A 500 15.69 26.62 -9.10
C ALA A 500 16.45 27.82 -9.68
N ALA A 501 15.97 29.04 -9.40
CA ALA A 501 16.69 30.24 -9.77
C ALA A 501 18.06 30.23 -9.07
N GLU A 502 19.12 30.54 -9.83
CA GLU A 502 20.50 30.59 -9.34
C GLU A 502 20.64 31.48 -8.09
N SER A 503 19.82 32.54 -8.00
CA SER A 503 19.69 33.44 -6.85
C SER A 503 19.32 32.75 -5.54
N ASP A 504 18.67 31.60 -5.61
CA ASP A 504 18.14 30.91 -4.43
C ASP A 504 19.20 30.04 -3.77
N THR A 505 20.26 29.67 -4.49
CA THR A 505 21.23 28.66 -4.03
C THR A 505 22.25 29.18 -3.01
N SER A 506 22.51 30.49 -2.95
CA SER A 506 23.55 31.13 -2.11
C SER A 506 24.96 30.48 -2.18
N PHE A 507 25.17 29.58 -3.12
CA PHE A 507 26.38 28.82 -3.32
C PHE A 507 27.04 29.40 -4.56
N GLU A 508 28.27 29.88 -4.40
CA GLU A 508 29.00 30.51 -5.49
C GLU A 508 29.36 29.44 -6.51
N MET A 509 28.72 29.53 -7.67
CA MET A 509 28.98 28.65 -8.78
C MET A 509 30.23 29.11 -9.53
N ASP A 510 31.10 28.17 -9.84
CA ASP A 510 32.21 28.37 -10.74
C ASP A 510 31.72 28.31 -12.19
N ASP A 511 31.80 29.47 -12.85
CA ASP A 511 31.46 29.68 -14.26
C ASP A 511 32.58 29.27 -15.22
N SER A 512 33.70 28.73 -14.71
CA SER A 512 34.77 28.21 -15.54
C SER A 512 34.25 27.14 -16.52
N ARG A 513 34.78 27.24 -17.73
CA ARG A 513 34.53 26.29 -18.82
C ARG A 513 35.86 25.68 -19.24
N ASP A 514 35.78 24.56 -19.94
CA ASP A 514 36.93 23.96 -20.62
C ASP A 514 38.08 23.52 -19.69
N TYR A 515 37.76 23.18 -18.43
CA TYR A 515 38.72 22.58 -17.50
C TYR A 515 38.91 21.07 -17.77
N PRO A 516 40.11 20.50 -17.49
CA PRO A 516 40.36 19.07 -17.68
C PRO A 516 39.55 18.23 -16.71
N LEU A 517 38.95 17.14 -17.20
CA LEU A 517 38.12 16.26 -16.38
C LEU A 517 38.98 15.31 -15.52
N LEU A 518 39.02 15.54 -14.21
CA LEU A 518 39.85 14.78 -13.27
C LEU A 518 39.22 13.43 -12.90
N ARG A 519 37.88 13.35 -12.80
CA ARG A 519 37.15 12.17 -12.31
C ARG A 519 36.91 11.08 -13.35
N ARG A 520 37.52 11.20 -14.53
CA ARG A 520 37.29 10.29 -15.67
C ARG A 520 37.54 8.82 -15.31
N ASN A 521 38.58 8.56 -14.51
CA ASN A 521 39.00 7.21 -14.15
C ASN A 521 38.49 6.76 -12.78
N GLN A 522 37.77 7.61 -12.03
CA GLN A 522 37.24 7.26 -10.72
C GLN A 522 36.33 6.04 -10.85
N THR A 523 36.53 5.01 -10.05
CA THR A 523 35.65 3.82 -10.01
C THR A 523 34.87 3.74 -8.71
N LEU A 524 35.40 4.36 -7.65
CA LEU A 524 34.83 4.36 -6.31
C LEU A 524 33.60 5.27 -6.22
N GLY A 525 32.46 4.70 -5.82
CA GLY A 525 31.31 5.41 -5.29
C GLY A 525 31.33 5.43 -3.76
N PHE A 526 30.55 6.32 -3.16
CA PHE A 526 30.45 6.46 -1.70
C PHE A 526 29.01 6.31 -1.24
N LEU A 527 28.80 5.58 -0.15
CA LEU A 527 27.52 5.54 0.54
C LEU A 527 27.54 6.53 1.72
N TYR A 528 26.61 7.48 1.70
CA TYR A 528 26.41 8.42 2.78
C TYR A 528 25.14 8.11 3.55
N VAL A 529 25.19 8.30 4.87
CA VAL A 529 24.01 8.41 5.72
C VAL A 529 23.81 9.88 6.09
N ILE A 530 22.61 10.38 5.82
CA ILE A 530 22.26 11.80 5.94
C ILE A 530 21.33 11.97 7.15
N ASP A 531 21.66 12.86 8.07
CA ASP A 531 20.83 13.26 9.21
C ASP A 531 19.64 14.10 8.75
N THR A 532 18.48 13.45 8.61
CA THR A 532 17.22 14.04 8.10
C THR A 532 16.29 14.52 9.20
N ARG A 533 16.70 14.45 10.48
CA ARG A 533 15.90 15.01 11.58
C ARG A 533 15.63 16.51 11.34
N GLY A 534 14.36 16.87 11.39
CA GLY A 534 13.86 18.22 11.12
C GLY A 534 13.80 18.62 9.65
N ILE A 535 14.11 17.70 8.72
CA ILE A 535 14.04 17.93 7.27
C ILE A 535 12.84 17.15 6.72
N GLU A 536 12.11 17.76 5.77
CA GLU A 536 11.03 17.06 5.06
C GLU A 536 11.59 15.87 4.28
N VAL A 537 11.07 14.68 4.57
CA VAL A 537 11.31 13.43 3.83
C VAL A 537 9.98 12.93 3.30
N VAL A 538 9.90 12.76 1.99
CA VAL A 538 8.73 12.30 1.26
C VAL A 538 8.92 10.83 0.85
N PRO A 539 8.32 9.87 1.58
CA PRO A 539 8.35 8.45 1.22
C PRO A 539 7.45 8.16 0.01
N ARG A 540 7.99 7.54 -1.06
CA ARG A 540 7.23 7.22 -2.28
C ARG A 540 6.08 6.25 -1.99
N VAL A 541 6.42 5.07 -1.48
CA VAL A 541 5.46 3.97 -1.29
C VAL A 541 4.36 4.33 -0.30
N GLU A 542 4.69 5.01 0.80
CA GLU A 542 3.66 5.49 1.74
C GLU A 542 2.67 6.45 1.06
N ASN A 543 3.11 7.28 0.11
CA ASN A 543 2.21 8.16 -0.65
C ASN A 543 1.31 7.38 -1.62
N ILE A 544 1.79 6.31 -2.24
CA ILE A 544 0.97 5.44 -3.10
C ILE A 544 -0.19 4.88 -2.27
N TYR A 545 0.10 4.34 -1.09
CA TYR A 545 -0.89 3.59 -0.30
C TYR A 545 -1.68 4.41 0.71
N LEU A 546 -1.25 5.63 1.05
CA LEU A 546 -1.93 6.48 2.03
C LEU A 546 -2.44 7.81 1.45
N ASN A 547 -2.05 8.14 0.22
CA ASN A 547 -2.33 9.45 -0.39
C ASN A 547 -2.70 9.40 -1.88
N ASP A 548 -2.65 8.23 -2.52
CA ASP A 548 -2.85 8.08 -3.98
C ASP A 548 -1.96 9.03 -4.81
N ARG A 549 -0.71 9.18 -4.39
CA ARG A 549 0.30 9.99 -5.07
C ARG A 549 1.53 9.15 -5.36
N ASP A 550 2.14 9.37 -6.51
CA ASP A 550 3.37 8.70 -6.92
C ASP A 550 4.32 9.66 -7.63
N PHE A 551 5.61 9.40 -7.50
CA PHE A 551 6.68 10.04 -8.26
C PHE A 551 7.64 8.97 -8.81
N ASP A 552 8.34 9.30 -9.89
CA ASP A 552 9.34 8.40 -10.48
C ASP A 552 10.43 8.02 -9.46
N GLY A 553 10.55 6.72 -9.20
CA GLY A 553 11.49 6.14 -8.27
C GLY A 553 11.29 4.64 -8.01
N ASP A 554 12.22 4.04 -7.27
CA ASP A 554 12.15 2.62 -6.90
C ASP A 554 11.23 2.35 -5.68
N ARG A 555 11.16 1.09 -5.22
CA ARG A 555 10.28 0.63 -4.12
C ARG A 555 10.72 1.03 -2.70
N LEU A 556 11.94 1.51 -2.51
CA LEU A 556 12.51 2.01 -1.25
C LEU A 556 12.94 3.49 -1.36
N GLU A 557 12.55 4.15 -2.45
CA GLU A 557 12.93 5.53 -2.71
C GLU A 557 12.13 6.53 -1.87
N GLY A 558 12.84 7.52 -1.36
CA GLY A 558 12.29 8.72 -0.74
C GLY A 558 12.99 9.96 -1.26
N ARG A 559 12.32 11.11 -1.12
CA ARG A 559 12.90 12.41 -1.50
C ARG A 559 13.08 13.29 -0.28
N ILE A 560 14.31 13.72 -0.05
CA ILE A 560 14.67 14.71 0.96
C ILE A 560 14.42 16.09 0.35
N SER A 561 13.69 16.95 1.06
CA SER A 561 13.56 18.36 0.71
C SER A 561 14.86 19.09 1.03
N MET A 562 15.75 19.17 0.06
CA MET A 562 17.04 19.83 0.21
C MET A 562 16.87 21.35 0.29
N PRO A 563 17.46 22.01 1.32
CA PRO A 563 17.59 23.46 1.38
C PRO A 563 18.15 24.04 0.10
N THR A 564 17.72 25.25 -0.26
CA THR A 564 18.27 25.92 -1.44
C THR A 564 19.79 26.06 -1.35
N ARG A 565 20.31 26.22 -0.12
CA ARG A 565 21.74 26.25 0.18
C ARG A 565 22.47 24.93 0.01
N GLY A 566 21.78 23.79 -0.03
CA GLY A 566 22.34 22.43 0.09
C GLY A 566 22.16 21.82 1.48
N ILE A 567 22.38 20.51 1.59
CA ILE A 567 22.43 19.79 2.88
C ILE A 567 23.79 20.08 3.54
N SER A 568 23.81 20.59 4.76
CA SER A 568 25.05 20.90 5.49
C SER A 568 25.95 19.67 5.68
N ALA A 569 27.27 19.82 5.54
CA ALA A 569 28.24 18.73 5.68
C ALA A 569 28.21 18.07 7.07
N GLU A 570 27.82 18.81 8.10
CA GLU A 570 27.63 18.30 9.47
C GLU A 570 26.54 17.22 9.60
N ARG A 571 25.66 17.11 8.58
CA ARG A 571 24.59 16.11 8.47
C ARG A 571 25.02 14.91 7.64
N ILE A 572 26.20 14.92 7.06
CA ILE A 572 26.65 13.94 6.08
C ILE A 572 27.75 13.10 6.70
N TRP A 573 27.50 11.80 6.74
CA TRP A 573 28.41 10.83 7.32
C TRP A 573 28.73 9.78 6.27
N LEU A 574 30.01 9.51 6.05
CA LEU A 574 30.45 8.46 5.14
C LEU A 574 30.34 7.12 5.86
N VAL A 575 29.63 6.18 5.25
CA VAL A 575 29.50 4.81 5.72
C VAL A 575 30.74 4.01 5.32
N SER A 576 31.29 3.22 6.26
CA SER A 576 32.40 2.32 5.95
C SER A 576 31.98 1.22 4.98
N SER A 577 32.92 0.67 4.23
CA SER A 577 32.66 -0.37 3.23
C SER A 577 32.06 -1.64 3.82
N ASP A 578 32.34 -1.95 5.10
CA ASP A 578 31.74 -3.07 5.84
C ASP A 578 30.35 -2.77 6.41
N LEU A 579 29.85 -1.54 6.20
CA LEU A 579 28.55 -1.02 6.68
C LEU A 579 28.37 -1.06 8.20
N SER A 580 29.44 -1.21 8.97
CA SER A 580 29.35 -1.34 10.43
C SER A 580 29.27 0.01 11.16
N LYS A 581 29.80 1.07 10.54
CA LYS A 581 29.89 2.40 11.13
C LYS A 581 29.96 3.51 10.08
N ALA A 582 29.84 4.75 10.52
CA ALA A 582 30.04 5.93 9.70
C ALA A 582 30.73 7.04 10.49
N ALA A 583 31.46 7.92 9.81
CA ALA A 583 32.05 9.12 10.41
C ALA A 583 31.65 10.37 9.60
N ARG A 584 31.56 11.53 10.27
CA ARG A 584 31.27 12.80 9.60
C ARG A 584 32.33 13.11 8.57
N VAL A 585 31.91 13.62 7.41
CA VAL A 585 32.84 13.99 6.33
C VAL A 585 33.88 15.03 6.79
N GLU A 586 33.51 15.95 7.68
CA GLU A 586 34.43 16.93 8.27
C GLU A 586 35.48 16.31 9.19
N ASP A 587 35.11 15.27 9.95
CA ASP A 587 36.03 14.56 10.82
C ASP A 587 37.00 13.72 10.00
N ILE A 588 36.54 13.13 8.89
CA ILE A 588 37.37 12.41 7.93
C ILE A 588 38.39 13.35 7.27
N LEU A 589 37.96 14.54 6.81
CA LEU A 589 38.88 15.54 6.24
C LEU A 589 39.93 15.97 7.27
N ARG A 590 39.53 16.24 8.52
CA ARG A 590 40.45 16.62 9.59
C ARG A 590 41.44 15.51 9.92
N GLN A 591 40.99 14.26 9.93
CA GLN A 591 41.83 13.09 10.18
C GLN A 591 42.83 12.85 9.05
N ALA A 592 42.45 13.12 7.80
CA ALA A 592 43.34 12.99 6.65
C ALA A 592 44.47 14.04 6.65
N GLY A 593 44.21 15.26 7.13
CA GLY A 593 45.22 16.31 7.21
C GLY A 593 45.92 16.55 5.85
N ASP A 594 47.25 16.52 5.85
CA ASP A 594 48.07 16.75 4.66
C ASP A 594 47.92 15.64 3.59
N ASP A 595 47.42 14.46 3.96
CA ASP A 595 47.23 13.34 3.03
C ASP A 595 45.94 13.47 2.19
N ALA A 596 45.03 14.38 2.55
CA ALA A 596 43.71 14.51 1.91
C ALA A 596 43.80 14.71 0.39
N GLU A 597 44.73 15.55 -0.09
CA GLU A 597 44.91 15.82 -1.52
C GLU A 597 45.44 14.58 -2.26
N ALA A 598 46.37 13.84 -1.65
CA ALA A 598 46.94 12.63 -2.24
C ALA A 598 45.89 11.53 -2.36
N ILE A 599 45.07 11.34 -1.31
CA ILE A 599 43.96 10.38 -1.30
C ILE A 599 42.92 10.76 -2.36
N GLU A 600 42.49 12.03 -2.42
CA GLU A 600 41.50 12.49 -3.40
C GLU A 600 41.97 12.30 -4.84
N LYS A 601 43.24 12.61 -5.13
CA LYS A 601 43.84 12.37 -6.45
C LYS A 601 43.90 10.89 -6.81
N ALA A 602 44.22 10.02 -5.85
CA ALA A 602 44.20 8.57 -6.06
C ALA A 602 42.77 8.06 -6.38
N THR A 603 41.75 8.63 -5.72
CA THR A 603 40.32 8.40 -6.00
C THR A 603 39.95 8.79 -7.42
N TRP A 604 40.30 10.00 -7.84
CA TRP A 604 40.01 10.46 -9.20
C TRP A 604 40.74 9.64 -10.27
N ALA A 605 41.95 9.16 -9.97
CA ALA A 605 42.73 8.29 -10.85
C ALA A 605 42.22 6.85 -10.91
N GLY A 606 41.30 6.43 -10.02
CA GLY A 606 40.81 5.05 -9.92
C GLY A 606 41.85 4.07 -9.41
N THR A 607 42.81 4.55 -8.61
CA THR A 607 43.94 3.74 -8.09
C THR A 607 43.73 3.26 -6.65
N ASP A 608 42.66 3.72 -5.99
CA ASP A 608 42.27 3.43 -4.62
C ASP A 608 41.15 2.37 -4.57
N GLY A 609 41.40 1.19 -5.13
CA GLY A 609 40.40 0.12 -5.09
C GLY A 609 40.85 -1.14 -5.79
N ASN A 610 41.55 -2.02 -5.06
CA ASN A 610 41.96 -3.34 -5.59
C ASN A 610 40.79 -4.32 -5.75
N ASP A 611 39.55 -3.94 -5.43
CA ASP A 611 38.38 -4.80 -5.62
C ASP A 611 37.13 -3.97 -5.96
N VAL A 612 37.09 -3.52 -7.22
CA VAL A 612 36.05 -2.64 -7.79
C VAL A 612 34.64 -3.25 -7.74
N TYR A 613 34.55 -4.57 -7.52
CA TYR A 613 33.27 -5.27 -7.55
C TYR A 613 32.61 -5.46 -6.18
N TRP A 614 33.35 -5.42 -5.06
CA TRP A 614 32.79 -5.73 -3.74
C TRP A 614 33.57 -5.08 -2.60
N HIS A 615 33.15 -3.88 -2.16
CA HIS A 615 33.38 -3.35 -0.80
C HIS A 615 34.81 -3.50 -0.24
N GLY A 616 35.84 -3.35 -1.08
CA GLY A 616 37.23 -3.42 -0.64
C GLY A 616 37.54 -2.30 0.36
N SER A 617 38.43 -2.58 1.33
CA SER A 617 38.92 -1.55 2.25
C SER A 617 39.55 -0.39 1.48
N THR A 618 38.99 0.80 1.61
CA THR A 618 39.47 2.03 0.99
C THR A 618 40.38 2.82 1.95
N ALA A 619 41.08 3.83 1.44
CA ALA A 619 41.78 4.80 2.30
C ALA A 619 40.80 5.48 3.29
N TYR A 620 39.55 5.68 2.87
CA TYR A 620 38.50 6.28 3.69
C TYR A 620 38.05 5.37 4.84
N ASP A 621 38.03 4.06 4.66
CA ASP A 621 37.78 3.11 5.76
C ASP A 621 38.87 3.21 6.83
N GLY A 622 40.12 3.38 6.40
CA GLY A 622 41.24 3.68 7.29
C GLY A 622 41.01 4.95 8.10
N LEU A 623 40.58 6.03 7.46
CA LEU A 623 40.27 7.30 8.12
C LEU A 623 39.09 7.17 9.11
N ILE A 624 38.01 6.49 8.74
CA ILE A 624 36.88 6.22 9.65
C ILE A 624 37.36 5.44 10.88
N ASN A 625 38.22 4.44 10.69
CA ASN A 625 38.78 3.66 11.80
C ASN A 625 39.72 4.50 12.68
N GLN A 626 40.48 5.42 12.11
CA GLN A 626 41.31 6.35 12.88
C GLN A 626 40.48 7.36 13.69
N VAL A 627 39.38 7.87 13.11
CA VAL A 627 38.40 8.69 13.86
C VAL A 627 37.85 7.90 15.04
N ALA A 628 37.44 6.64 14.85
CA ALA A 628 36.98 5.79 15.94
C ALA A 628 38.09 5.53 16.98
N GLY A 629 39.30 5.19 16.54
CA GLY A 629 40.43 4.83 17.41
C GLY A 629 40.99 6.01 18.22
N SER A 630 40.79 7.25 17.75
CA SER A 630 41.17 8.48 18.48
C SER A 630 40.11 8.95 19.47
N GLY A 631 39.01 8.20 19.65
CA GLY A 631 37.88 8.59 20.50
C GLY A 631 36.95 9.62 19.86
N GLY A 632 37.05 9.82 18.54
CA GLY A 632 36.13 10.64 17.76
C GLY A 632 34.72 10.04 17.70
N VAL A 633 33.76 10.87 17.29
CA VAL A 633 32.35 10.46 17.21
C VAL A 633 32.10 9.67 15.94
N VAL A 634 31.58 8.45 16.09
CA VAL A 634 31.16 7.59 14.99
C VAL A 634 29.71 7.15 15.18
N LEU A 635 28.98 7.04 14.08
CA LEU A 635 27.66 6.43 14.05
C LEU A 635 27.83 4.92 13.89
N LEU A 636 27.13 4.12 14.70
CA LEU A 636 27.13 2.67 14.59
C LEU A 636 25.95 2.19 13.74
N LEU A 637 26.19 1.20 12.89
CA LEU A 637 25.21 0.60 11.98
C LEU A 637 25.21 -0.93 12.19
N PRO A 638 24.70 -1.42 13.34
CA PRO A 638 24.88 -2.82 13.76
C PRO A 638 24.18 -3.84 12.84
N LYS A 639 23.20 -3.41 12.04
CA LYS A 639 22.50 -4.27 11.08
C LYS A 639 23.15 -4.30 9.69
N GLY A 640 24.25 -3.56 9.48
CA GLY A 640 24.96 -3.51 8.21
C GLY A 640 24.03 -3.13 7.05
N LYS A 641 23.98 -3.96 6.01
CA LYS A 641 23.10 -3.78 4.85
C LYS A 641 21.59 -3.74 5.18
N ASN A 642 21.18 -4.32 6.30
CA ASN A 642 19.79 -4.34 6.77
C ASN A 642 19.52 -3.20 7.77
N THR A 643 20.33 -2.13 7.76
CA THR A 643 20.04 -0.95 8.56
C THR A 643 19.04 -0.08 7.81
N TYR A 644 17.86 0.10 8.40
CA TYR A 644 16.80 0.96 7.89
C TYR A 644 16.94 2.39 8.42
N SER A 645 16.33 3.37 7.75
CA SER A 645 16.29 4.77 8.18
C SER A 645 15.86 4.96 9.63
N ASN A 646 14.89 4.15 10.08
CA ASN A 646 14.35 4.19 11.44
C ASN A 646 15.25 3.51 12.49
N ASP A 647 16.25 2.74 12.08
CA ASP A 647 17.24 2.11 12.99
C ASP A 647 18.37 3.06 13.40
N VAL A 648 18.54 4.18 12.67
CA VAL A 648 19.69 5.06 12.87
C VAL A 648 19.51 5.88 14.15
N ILE A 649 20.37 5.60 15.13
CA ILE A 649 20.48 6.36 16.37
C ILE A 649 21.71 7.27 16.27
N TRP A 650 21.47 8.57 16.09
CA TRP A 650 22.56 9.53 15.96
C TRP A 650 23.36 9.66 17.28
N PRO A 651 24.70 9.56 17.23
CA PRO A 651 25.58 9.73 18.41
C PRO A 651 25.71 11.19 18.85
N VAL A 652 24.98 12.11 18.20
CA VAL A 652 24.97 13.53 18.45
C VAL A 652 23.53 14.03 18.61
N ALA A 653 23.35 14.99 19.52
CA ALA A 653 22.06 15.65 19.72
C ALA A 653 21.55 16.28 18.41
N GLU A 654 20.23 16.45 18.34
CA GLU A 654 19.55 17.06 17.19
C GLU A 654 20.00 18.52 16.96
N HIS A 655 20.66 19.16 17.94
CA HIS A 655 21.06 20.57 17.90
C HIS A 655 22.45 20.86 18.49
N TYR A 656 23.35 21.29 17.60
CA TYR A 656 24.41 22.30 17.79
C TYR A 656 24.67 22.89 16.41
N ARG A 657 23.76 23.70 15.86
CA ARG A 657 23.83 24.11 14.45
C ARG A 657 23.30 25.54 14.31
N ALA A 658 24.18 26.51 14.59
CA ALA A 658 23.94 27.95 14.44
C ALA A 658 23.85 28.36 12.97
#